data_AF-A0A7C0U1Q1-F1
#
_entry.id   AF-A0A7C0U1Q1-F1
#
_cell.length_a   1.000
_cell.length_b   1.000
_cell.length_c   1.000
_cell.angle_alpha   90.00
_cell.angle_beta   90.00
_cell.angle_gamma   90.00
#
_symmetry.space_group_name_H-M   'P 1'
#
loop_
_entity.id
_entity.type
_entity.pdbx_description
1 polymer ?
#
loop_
_entity_poly.entity_id
_entity_poly.type
_entity_poly.pdbx_seq_one_letter_code
_entity_poly.pdbx_strand_id
1 'polypeptide(L)'
;MTRKPRNTVFIVGAGASYSAGLPMASELVDKLRKAFEDKLNKILEEHGINPKIASMEAFLSAYKTLTDDEDAPFRFLHKYLPDIDKARDKVLPLGYVILAHFMKQNLIKHIISLNQDEILDRALFKMLGRDFRYVISKSLFKHLRDQIEQNPKYLDNKRILLKPHGTIHLGATLRVDLENTKRFEKDKKVVLERVLEEKNIVLIGYRFNDGDMQGIILPMAIEGKLNNIYVVSRKGTIFKEPGIKGLESIYKKYKDKYLYLIKIKGGADKFFRELCKALYPPKEIRKDLKRLEKNKYEEIKDQIQKETAYYPGITEHRVRDIILSGIEEPTLEKKIYVEIIIIALKTRGKFKIKTLLESHWMRCLIQDYNEKSQDSSKSNEFIKLPLKKFLSTLKDWGIIFSSESEAFNPDGETYYLKGKDENELINDIIKKIRKKMNFNPQKVSTEKESKESKVIEKLKQLMEKLLKEFDYDLISDPIYPNIFGFKKVKLIKNREEFKKLSLDIFEKSDKLCMIAETGEFLTTLEKFGLKKEDFKKKKIILGVSHPENQPKDSFHKYRSESILKKLEEMPFKKLSKFFIPWEENCHRMTLGKEKGLYFYRKNKSTKFCVVEVEGEDLKNLKEYFNIIAKKYGTVPGCVIR
;
A
#
# COMPACT_ATOMS: atom_id res chain seq x y z
N MET A 1 -3.55 14.33 13.21
CA MET A 1 -3.75 13.56 11.95
C MET A 1 -5.11 12.88 11.87
N THR A 2 -5.65 12.28 12.94
CA THR A 2 -6.86 11.43 12.87
C THR A 2 -8.21 12.16 12.84
N ARG A 3 -8.35 13.36 13.41
CA ARG A 3 -9.64 14.09 13.44
C ARG A 3 -10.14 14.60 12.07
N LYS A 4 -9.23 14.85 11.11
CA LYS A 4 -9.52 15.21 9.70
C LYS A 4 -8.38 14.69 8.81
N PRO A 5 -8.41 13.39 8.42
CA PRO A 5 -7.27 12.72 7.77
C PRO A 5 -6.74 13.49 6.55
N ARG A 6 -7.67 13.89 5.67
CA ARG A 6 -7.45 14.58 4.39
C ARG A 6 -6.86 15.98 4.52
N ASN A 7 -6.66 16.47 5.74
CA ASN A 7 -6.18 17.82 6.01
C ASN A 7 -4.67 17.87 6.27
N THR A 8 -3.90 16.91 5.76
CA THR A 8 -2.46 16.82 5.98
C THR A 8 -1.71 16.70 4.65
N VAL A 9 -0.66 17.51 4.49
CA VAL A 9 0.26 17.49 3.35
C VAL A 9 1.65 17.13 3.86
N PHE A 10 2.28 16.16 3.20
CA PHE A 10 3.66 15.80 3.47
C PHE A 10 4.58 16.53 2.50
N ILE A 11 5.61 17.21 3.04
CA ILE A 11 6.69 17.81 2.26
C ILE A 11 7.96 17.02 2.52
N VAL A 12 8.46 16.38 1.47
CA VAL A 12 9.52 15.37 1.52
C VAL A 12 10.78 15.92 0.87
N GLY A 13 11.87 15.96 1.65
CA GLY A 13 13.21 16.33 1.17
C GLY A 13 14.22 15.17 1.15
N ALA A 14 15.45 15.45 0.70
CA ALA A 14 16.45 14.42 0.37
C ALA A 14 16.82 13.51 1.55
N GLY A 15 16.71 14.03 2.79
CA GLY A 15 16.95 13.24 4.00
C GLY A 15 15.95 12.10 4.22
N ALA A 16 14.84 12.06 3.48
CA ALA A 16 13.90 10.94 3.48
C ALA A 16 14.33 9.81 2.52
N SER A 17 15.14 10.12 1.52
CA SER A 17 15.74 9.14 0.59
C SER A 17 17.07 8.57 1.09
N TYR A 18 17.69 9.18 2.10
CA TYR A 18 19.02 8.79 2.61
C TYR A 18 19.10 7.32 3.04
N SER A 19 18.03 6.74 3.61
CA SER A 19 18.01 5.32 4.01
C SER A 19 18.01 4.34 2.83
N ALA A 20 17.75 4.81 1.60
CA ALA A 20 17.96 4.05 0.37
C ALA A 20 19.39 4.18 -0.21
N GLY A 21 20.32 4.72 0.58
CA GLY A 21 21.71 4.95 0.18
C GLY A 21 21.86 6.04 -0.88
N LEU A 22 20.94 7.02 -0.90
CA LEU A 22 21.07 8.20 -1.77
C LEU A 22 21.84 9.32 -1.08
N PRO A 23 22.68 10.05 -1.85
CA PRO A 23 23.44 11.14 -1.29
C PRO A 23 22.52 12.31 -0.89
N MET A 24 22.96 13.06 0.11
CA MET A 24 22.34 14.34 0.46
C MET A 24 22.70 15.41 -0.59
N ALA A 25 21.88 16.46 -0.70
CA ALA A 25 22.20 17.61 -1.57
C ALA A 25 23.58 18.22 -1.26
N SER A 26 23.97 18.30 0.02
CA SER A 26 25.30 18.77 0.43
C SER A 26 26.43 17.87 -0.10
N GLU A 27 26.24 16.55 -0.11
CA GLU A 27 27.25 15.60 -0.61
C GLU A 27 27.40 15.69 -2.13
N LEU A 28 26.33 16.02 -2.86
CA LEU A 28 26.37 16.31 -4.30
C LEU A 28 27.11 17.62 -4.59
N VAL A 29 26.84 18.67 -3.81
CA VAL A 29 27.59 19.94 -3.89
C VAL A 29 29.07 19.72 -3.58
N ASP A 30 29.41 18.94 -2.56
CA ASP A 30 30.81 18.64 -2.22
C ASP A 30 31.52 17.90 -3.36
N LYS A 31 30.83 17.02 -4.09
CA LYS A 31 31.37 16.36 -5.29
C LYS A 31 31.66 17.36 -6.41
N LEU A 32 30.76 18.31 -6.66
CA LEU A 32 30.99 19.38 -7.65
C LEU A 32 32.16 20.28 -7.25
N ARG A 33 32.18 20.72 -5.99
CA ARG A 33 33.26 21.57 -5.46
C ARG A 33 34.61 20.87 -5.51
N LYS A 34 34.69 19.58 -5.20
CA LYS A 34 35.95 18.83 -5.33
C LYS A 34 36.42 18.68 -6.78
N ALA A 35 35.50 18.67 -7.74
CA ALA A 35 35.84 18.52 -9.15
C ALA A 35 36.25 19.84 -9.82
N PHE A 36 35.71 20.98 -9.36
CA PHE A 36 35.85 22.27 -10.04
C PHE A 36 36.32 23.42 -9.14
N GLU A 37 36.51 23.16 -7.85
CA GLU A 37 37.08 24.05 -6.83
C GLU A 37 36.49 25.48 -6.87
N ASP A 38 37.35 26.49 -6.96
CA ASP A 38 36.98 27.90 -6.89
C ASP A 38 36.27 28.42 -8.15
N LYS A 39 36.30 27.68 -9.27
CA LYS A 39 35.64 28.11 -10.51
C LYS A 39 34.13 28.24 -10.34
N LEU A 40 33.50 27.29 -9.65
CA LEU A 40 32.07 27.35 -9.36
C LEU A 40 31.74 28.47 -8.37
N ASN A 41 32.60 28.70 -7.38
CA ASN A 41 32.41 29.77 -6.40
C ASN A 41 32.48 31.14 -7.08
N LYS A 42 33.43 31.34 -7.99
CA LYS A 42 33.60 32.59 -8.74
C LYS A 42 32.36 32.92 -9.59
N ILE A 43 31.81 31.94 -10.31
CA ILE A 43 30.58 32.14 -11.10
C ILE A 43 29.41 32.54 -10.19
N LEU A 44 29.27 31.90 -9.02
CA LEU A 44 28.22 32.26 -8.06
C LEU A 44 28.39 33.68 -7.53
N GLU A 45 29.62 34.08 -7.20
CA GLU A 45 29.96 35.42 -6.70
C GLU A 45 29.71 36.50 -7.74
N GLU A 46 30.04 36.26 -9.02
CA GLU A 46 29.74 37.14 -10.15
C GLU A 46 28.23 37.40 -10.29
N HIS A 47 27.39 36.43 -9.89
CA HIS A 47 25.93 36.57 -9.86
C HIS A 47 25.38 37.04 -8.50
N GLY A 48 26.25 37.51 -7.60
CA GLY A 48 25.90 38.02 -6.28
C GLY A 48 25.36 36.96 -5.31
N ILE A 49 25.72 35.69 -5.51
CA ILE A 49 25.31 34.57 -4.65
C ILE A 49 26.49 34.14 -3.79
N ASN A 50 26.33 34.20 -2.47
CA ASN A 50 27.37 33.74 -1.53
C ASN A 50 27.50 32.20 -1.60
N PRO A 51 28.65 31.64 -2.04
CA PRO A 51 28.83 30.21 -2.22
C PRO A 51 28.64 29.41 -0.92
N LYS A 52 28.94 29.99 0.25
CA LYS A 52 28.82 29.29 1.55
C LYS A 52 27.38 28.92 1.91
N ILE A 53 26.40 29.62 1.34
CA ILE A 53 24.98 29.42 1.63
C ILE A 53 24.16 29.12 0.37
N ALA A 54 24.80 28.95 -0.79
CA ALA A 54 24.14 28.68 -2.05
C ALA A 54 23.44 27.31 -2.06
N SER A 55 22.32 27.22 -2.77
CA SER A 55 21.57 25.97 -2.94
C SER A 55 22.29 25.02 -3.90
N MET A 56 21.88 23.75 -3.90
CA MET A 56 22.40 22.76 -4.86
C MET A 56 22.06 23.18 -6.30
N GLU A 57 20.87 23.73 -6.52
CA GLU A 57 20.40 24.25 -7.80
C GLU A 57 21.30 25.39 -8.32
N ALA A 58 21.75 26.28 -7.43
CA ALA A 58 22.69 27.34 -7.80
C ALA A 58 24.06 26.76 -8.22
N PHE A 59 24.56 25.76 -7.50
CA PHE A 59 25.79 25.05 -7.88
C PHE A 59 25.65 24.31 -9.22
N LEU A 60 24.49 23.70 -9.48
CA LEU A 60 24.19 23.05 -10.77
C LEU A 60 24.12 24.07 -11.91
N SER A 61 23.59 25.28 -11.65
CA SER A 61 23.55 26.36 -12.62
C SER A 61 24.94 26.94 -12.92
N ALA A 62 25.77 27.12 -11.89
CA ALA A 62 27.18 27.49 -12.06
C ALA A 62 27.94 26.42 -12.85
N TYR A 63 27.63 25.14 -12.63
CA TYR A 63 28.22 24.03 -13.37
C TYR A 63 27.79 24.00 -14.85
N LYS A 64 26.51 24.24 -15.14
CA LYS A 64 25.99 24.47 -16.50
C LYS A 64 26.77 25.59 -17.20
N THR A 65 26.90 26.74 -16.53
CA THR A 65 27.63 27.91 -17.05
C THR A 65 29.11 27.60 -17.29
N LEU A 66 29.76 26.91 -16.36
CA LEU A 66 31.19 26.57 -16.45
C LEU A 66 31.49 25.63 -17.62
N THR A 67 30.56 24.72 -17.92
CA THR A 67 30.74 23.69 -18.95
C THR A 67 30.21 24.08 -20.32
N ASP A 68 29.46 25.19 -20.40
CA ASP A 68 28.72 25.60 -21.59
C ASP A 68 27.84 24.46 -22.16
N ASP A 69 27.24 23.68 -21.26
CA ASP A 69 26.49 22.47 -21.60
C ASP A 69 25.20 22.40 -20.78
N GLU A 70 24.07 22.58 -21.47
CA GLU A 70 22.71 22.56 -20.93
C GLU A 70 22.37 21.26 -20.19
N ASP A 71 22.90 20.13 -20.64
CA ASP A 71 22.61 18.80 -20.09
C ASP A 71 23.62 18.35 -19.02
N ALA A 72 24.70 19.10 -18.79
CA ALA A 72 25.71 18.74 -17.81
C ALA A 72 25.14 18.51 -16.39
N PRO A 73 24.24 19.37 -15.86
CA PRO A 73 23.60 19.13 -14.56
C PRO A 73 22.80 17.83 -14.52
N PHE A 74 22.06 17.53 -15.60
CA PHE A 74 21.27 16.31 -15.70
C PHE A 74 22.17 15.08 -15.66
N ARG A 75 23.22 15.04 -16.50
CA ARG A 75 24.17 13.91 -16.53
C ARG A 75 24.88 13.72 -15.21
N PHE A 76 25.26 14.81 -14.54
CA PHE A 76 25.86 14.75 -13.20
C PHE A 76 24.89 14.13 -12.18
N LEU A 77 23.65 14.60 -12.12
CA LEU A 77 22.66 14.07 -11.19
C LEU A 77 22.29 12.61 -11.50
N HIS A 78 22.15 12.25 -12.77
CA HIS A 78 21.76 10.90 -13.23
C HIS A 78 22.79 9.82 -12.86
N LYS A 79 24.05 10.22 -12.62
CA LYS A 79 25.11 9.35 -12.10
C LYS A 79 24.86 8.92 -10.65
N TYR A 80 24.21 9.76 -9.85
CA TYR A 80 24.09 9.56 -8.40
C TYR A 80 22.65 9.32 -7.92
N LEU A 81 21.67 9.84 -8.66
CA LEU A 81 20.26 9.72 -8.35
C LEU A 81 19.60 8.71 -9.30
N PRO A 82 18.77 7.79 -8.77
CA PRO A 82 18.05 6.85 -9.60
C PRO A 82 16.82 7.53 -10.24
N ASP A 83 16.71 7.40 -11.55
CA ASP A 83 15.43 7.52 -12.27
C ASP A 83 14.51 6.35 -11.93
N ILE A 84 13.30 6.34 -12.47
CA ILE A 84 12.30 5.32 -12.17
C ILE A 84 12.79 3.91 -12.48
N ASP A 85 13.65 3.75 -13.49
CA ASP A 85 14.21 2.49 -13.96
C ASP A 85 15.33 2.00 -13.04
N LYS A 86 16.33 2.84 -12.74
CA LYS A 86 17.37 2.55 -11.74
C LYS A 86 16.78 2.39 -10.35
N ALA A 87 15.69 3.10 -10.05
CA ALA A 87 14.97 2.95 -8.80
C ALA A 87 14.34 1.57 -8.69
N ARG A 88 14.07 0.83 -9.80
CA ARG A 88 13.54 -0.55 -9.78
C ARG A 88 14.41 -1.51 -8.97
N ASP A 89 15.71 -1.26 -8.90
CA ASP A 89 16.63 -2.14 -8.18
C ASP A 89 16.80 -1.83 -6.70
N LYS A 90 16.34 -0.68 -6.22
CA LYS A 90 16.47 -0.28 -4.81
C LYS A 90 15.35 -0.79 -3.90
N VAL A 91 15.65 -1.01 -2.63
CA VAL A 91 14.66 -1.23 -1.58
C VAL A 91 13.92 0.08 -1.31
N LEU A 92 12.59 0.06 -1.29
CA LEU A 92 11.79 1.26 -1.02
C LEU A 92 11.84 1.62 0.46
N PRO A 93 12.16 2.87 0.82
CA PRO A 93 12.07 3.33 2.20
C PRO A 93 10.67 3.09 2.76
N LEU A 94 10.60 2.56 3.99
CA LEU A 94 9.34 2.31 4.69
C LEU A 94 8.43 3.55 4.70
N GLY A 95 9.03 4.73 4.83
CA GLY A 95 8.30 6.00 4.81
C GLY A 95 7.52 6.23 3.53
N TYR A 96 8.14 5.97 2.37
CA TYR A 96 7.49 6.19 1.07
C TYR A 96 6.37 5.19 0.82
N VAL A 97 6.54 3.96 1.30
CA VAL A 97 5.48 2.93 1.26
C VAL A 97 4.30 3.35 2.13
N ILE A 98 4.57 3.87 3.34
CA ILE A 98 3.53 4.37 4.24
C ILE A 98 2.79 5.56 3.61
N LEU A 99 3.51 6.52 3.02
CA LEU A 99 2.90 7.67 2.34
C LEU A 99 2.04 7.24 1.15
N ALA A 100 2.57 6.36 0.29
CA ALA A 100 1.82 5.83 -0.83
C ALA A 100 0.57 5.07 -0.37
N HIS A 101 0.70 4.32 0.73
CA HIS A 101 -0.42 3.63 1.33
C HIS A 101 -1.48 4.60 1.87
N PHE A 102 -1.09 5.64 2.61
CA PHE A 102 -2.02 6.66 3.09
C PHE A 102 -2.74 7.37 1.96
N MET A 103 -2.04 7.60 0.85
CA MET A 103 -2.65 8.18 -0.34
C MET A 103 -3.67 7.24 -0.98
N LYS A 104 -3.36 5.93 -1.12
CA LYS A 104 -4.30 4.91 -1.61
C LYS A 104 -5.58 4.89 -0.77
N GLN A 105 -5.45 5.01 0.55
CA GLN A 105 -6.57 5.02 1.50
C GLN A 105 -7.28 6.37 1.65
N ASN A 106 -6.89 7.39 0.87
CA ASN A 106 -7.41 8.77 0.99
C ASN A 106 -7.23 9.38 2.40
N LEU A 107 -6.27 8.89 3.17
CA LEU A 107 -5.84 9.51 4.42
C LEU A 107 -5.05 10.78 4.13
N ILE A 108 -4.27 10.81 3.05
CA ILE A 108 -3.70 12.04 2.49
C ILE A 108 -4.05 12.13 1.01
N LYS A 109 -4.11 13.36 0.49
CA LYS A 109 -4.40 13.60 -0.92
C LYS A 109 -3.23 14.25 -1.66
N HIS A 110 -2.36 14.96 -0.95
CA HIS A 110 -1.30 15.73 -1.58
C HIS A 110 0.03 15.43 -0.91
N ILE A 111 1.04 15.20 -1.73
CA ILE A 111 2.43 15.08 -1.32
C ILE A 111 3.25 16.04 -2.17
N ILE A 112 4.11 16.83 -1.53
CA ILE A 112 5.10 17.68 -2.20
C ILE A 112 6.45 17.00 -1.99
N SER A 113 7.14 16.65 -3.07
CA SER A 113 8.50 16.13 -3.00
C SER A 113 9.46 17.11 -3.63
N LEU A 114 10.47 17.53 -2.86
CA LEU A 114 11.54 18.41 -3.31
C LEU A 114 12.72 17.61 -3.88
N ASN A 115 12.59 16.28 -3.94
CA ASN A 115 13.63 15.38 -4.41
C ASN A 115 13.53 15.23 -5.92
N GLN A 116 14.67 15.26 -6.59
CA GLN A 116 14.76 14.94 -8.02
C GLN A 116 14.77 13.42 -8.26
N ASP A 117 15.14 12.61 -7.26
CA ASP A 117 15.05 11.14 -7.32
C ASP A 117 13.60 10.64 -7.42
N GLU A 118 13.42 9.41 -7.90
CA GLU A 118 12.09 8.83 -8.18
C GLU A 118 11.72 7.65 -7.26
N ILE A 119 12.32 7.57 -6.07
CA ILE A 119 12.03 6.46 -5.14
C ILE A 119 10.62 6.60 -4.55
N LEU A 120 10.18 7.82 -4.19
CA LEU A 120 8.81 8.07 -3.71
C LEU A 120 7.78 7.82 -4.81
N ASP A 121 8.09 8.31 -6.00
CA ASP A 121 7.30 8.20 -7.22
C ASP A 121 7.04 6.73 -7.51
N ARG A 122 8.09 5.90 -7.48
CA ARG A 122 8.00 4.45 -7.61
C ARG A 122 7.12 3.82 -6.54
N ALA A 123 7.21 4.26 -5.28
CA ALA A 123 6.33 3.75 -4.22
C ALA A 123 4.85 4.08 -4.48
N LEU A 124 4.57 5.26 -5.03
CA LEU A 124 3.23 5.71 -5.41
C LEU A 124 2.70 4.96 -6.64
N PHE A 125 3.48 4.87 -7.72
CA PHE A 125 3.11 4.07 -8.89
C PHE A 125 2.88 2.60 -8.52
N LYS A 126 3.73 2.03 -7.65
CA LYS A 126 3.54 0.66 -7.14
C LYS A 126 2.21 0.46 -6.43
N MET A 127 1.78 1.43 -5.62
CA MET A 127 0.63 1.28 -4.73
C MET A 127 -0.69 1.75 -5.37
N LEU A 128 -0.65 2.81 -6.18
CA LEU A 128 -1.82 3.45 -6.80
C LEU A 128 -1.92 3.23 -8.31
N GLY A 129 -0.90 2.67 -8.97
CA GLY A 129 -0.84 2.65 -10.43
C GLY A 129 -0.85 4.08 -10.98
N ARG A 130 -1.77 4.39 -11.90
CA ARG A 130 -1.99 5.74 -12.43
C ARG A 130 -3.12 6.51 -11.72
N ASP A 131 -3.63 6.01 -10.60
CA ASP A 131 -4.74 6.62 -9.84
C ASP A 131 -4.26 7.76 -8.92
N PHE A 132 -3.42 8.63 -9.46
CA PHE A 132 -3.00 9.92 -8.90
C PHE A 132 -2.43 10.80 -10.02
N ARG A 133 -2.44 12.12 -9.81
CA ARG A 133 -1.83 13.07 -10.74
C ARG A 133 -0.38 13.33 -10.38
N TYR A 134 0.49 13.24 -11.37
CA TYR A 134 1.91 13.46 -11.24
C TYR A 134 2.30 14.77 -11.93
N VAL A 135 2.78 15.76 -11.17
CA VAL A 135 3.00 17.13 -11.65
C VAL A 135 4.46 17.52 -11.44
N ILE A 136 5.20 17.58 -12.54
CA ILE A 136 6.68 17.70 -12.52
C ILE A 136 7.22 18.86 -13.37
N SER A 137 6.46 19.38 -14.32
CA SER A 137 6.91 20.40 -15.28
C SER A 137 6.18 21.72 -15.11
N LYS A 138 6.79 22.81 -15.61
CA LYS A 138 6.17 24.16 -15.63
C LYS A 138 4.77 24.13 -16.26
N SER A 139 4.60 23.46 -17.40
CA SER A 139 3.31 23.33 -18.09
C SER A 139 2.26 22.55 -17.29
N LEU A 140 2.66 21.48 -16.59
CA LEU A 140 1.74 20.70 -15.76
C LEU A 140 1.27 21.48 -14.52
N PHE A 141 2.14 22.32 -13.95
CA PHE A 141 1.77 23.24 -12.87
C PHE A 141 0.79 24.30 -13.36
N LYS A 142 1.03 24.91 -14.52
CA LYS A 142 0.09 25.86 -15.15
C LYS A 142 -1.29 25.21 -15.36
N HIS A 143 -1.32 24.02 -15.96
CA HIS A 143 -2.58 23.32 -16.19
C HIS A 143 -3.32 22.97 -14.89
N LEU A 144 -2.59 22.60 -13.84
CA LEU A 144 -3.18 22.35 -12.53
C LEU A 144 -3.74 23.63 -11.90
N ARG A 145 -3.03 24.76 -11.98
CA ARG A 145 -3.52 26.08 -11.54
C ARG A 145 -4.85 26.41 -12.21
N ASP A 146 -4.92 26.32 -13.54
CA ASP A 146 -6.12 26.65 -14.32
C ASP A 146 -7.33 25.81 -13.86
N GLN A 147 -7.11 24.52 -13.56
CA GLN A 147 -8.17 23.63 -13.07
C GLN A 147 -8.61 23.93 -11.64
N ILE A 148 -7.70 24.41 -10.78
CA ILE A 148 -8.03 24.85 -9.42
C ILE A 148 -8.85 26.16 -9.48
N GLU A 149 -8.49 27.08 -10.37
CA GLU A 149 -9.22 28.34 -10.57
C GLU A 149 -10.63 28.11 -11.12
N GLN A 150 -10.78 27.20 -12.08
CA GLN A 150 -12.09 26.83 -12.62
C GLN A 150 -12.96 26.05 -11.63
N ASN A 151 -12.36 25.31 -10.69
CA ASN A 151 -13.07 24.52 -9.70
C ASN A 151 -12.30 24.49 -8.37
N PRO A 152 -12.67 25.36 -7.39
CA PRO A 152 -12.01 25.39 -6.09
C PRO A 152 -12.02 24.05 -5.33
N LYS A 153 -13.01 23.18 -5.58
CA LYS A 153 -13.11 21.84 -4.99
C LYS A 153 -12.31 20.77 -5.75
N TYR A 154 -11.53 21.15 -6.77
CA TYR A 154 -10.74 20.22 -7.58
C TYR A 154 -9.75 19.43 -6.71
N LEU A 155 -9.03 20.12 -5.82
CA LEU A 155 -8.05 19.52 -4.92
C LEU A 155 -8.66 18.51 -3.95
N ASP A 156 -9.92 18.73 -3.55
CA ASP A 156 -10.63 17.85 -2.62
C ASP A 156 -10.92 16.48 -3.21
N ASN A 157 -10.89 16.28 -4.52
CA ASN A 157 -11.21 14.98 -5.12
C ASN A 157 -10.04 14.30 -5.80
N LYS A 158 -8.84 14.90 -5.75
CA LYS A 158 -7.67 14.42 -6.48
C LYS A 158 -6.51 14.09 -5.56
N ARG A 159 -5.89 12.94 -5.84
CA ARG A 159 -4.59 12.56 -5.31
C ARG A 159 -3.51 13.18 -6.19
N ILE A 160 -2.60 13.97 -5.63
CA ILE A 160 -1.58 14.71 -6.40
C ILE A 160 -0.19 14.54 -5.75
N LEU A 161 0.80 14.18 -6.56
CA LEU A 161 2.22 14.32 -6.25
C LEU A 161 2.77 15.53 -7.01
N LEU A 162 3.30 16.50 -6.26
CA LEU A 162 3.93 17.72 -6.80
C LEU A 162 5.44 17.61 -6.64
N LYS A 163 6.20 17.78 -7.74
CA LYS A 163 7.67 17.87 -7.72
C LYS A 163 8.13 19.19 -8.31
N PRO A 164 8.16 20.27 -7.51
CA PRO A 164 8.44 21.60 -8.05
C PRO A 164 9.89 21.78 -8.54
N HIS A 165 10.83 20.92 -8.09
CA HIS A 165 12.23 20.88 -8.54
C HIS A 165 12.48 20.02 -9.78
N GLY A 166 11.43 19.40 -10.33
CA GLY A 166 11.56 18.47 -11.45
C GLY A 166 11.96 17.07 -11.00
N THR A 167 12.43 16.28 -11.96
CA THR A 167 12.67 14.85 -11.76
C THR A 167 13.77 14.33 -12.68
N ILE A 168 14.47 13.28 -12.27
CA ILE A 168 15.71 12.82 -12.93
C ILE A 168 15.49 11.93 -14.17
N HIS A 169 14.28 11.45 -14.46
CA HIS A 169 14.00 10.82 -15.77
C HIS A 169 13.76 11.84 -16.89
N LEU A 170 13.52 13.12 -16.55
CA LEU A 170 13.22 14.16 -17.54
C LEU A 170 14.02 15.43 -17.24
N GLY A 171 15.24 15.51 -17.77
CA GLY A 171 16.20 16.59 -17.54
C GLY A 171 15.63 17.99 -17.79
N ALA A 172 14.79 18.15 -18.82
CA ALA A 172 14.11 19.41 -19.14
C ALA A 172 13.18 19.96 -18.02
N THR A 173 12.87 19.16 -17.00
CA THR A 173 12.09 19.61 -15.83
C THR A 173 12.92 20.16 -14.69
N LEU A 174 14.24 19.91 -14.70
CA LEU A 174 15.14 20.35 -13.65
C LEU A 174 15.25 21.88 -13.65
N ARG A 175 15.27 22.47 -12.44
CA ARG A 175 15.47 23.91 -12.26
C ARG A 175 16.94 24.20 -12.04
N VAL A 176 17.63 24.54 -13.12
CA VAL A 176 19.09 24.79 -13.12
C VAL A 176 19.45 26.15 -13.70
N ASP A 177 18.52 27.10 -13.74
CA ASP A 177 18.79 28.49 -14.17
C ASP A 177 18.85 29.42 -12.94
N LEU A 178 19.92 30.22 -12.84
CA LEU A 178 20.17 31.13 -11.71
C LEU A 178 18.98 32.04 -11.38
N GLU A 179 18.28 32.58 -12.38
CA GLU A 179 17.07 33.38 -12.19
C GLU A 179 15.92 32.57 -11.55
N ASN A 180 15.79 31.31 -11.93
CA ASN A 180 14.77 30.40 -11.42
C ASN A 180 15.16 29.79 -10.07
N THR A 181 16.43 29.83 -9.64
CA THR A 181 16.89 29.24 -8.36
C THR A 181 16.55 30.04 -7.11
N LYS A 182 16.11 31.30 -7.26
CA LYS A 182 15.84 32.19 -6.11
C LYS A 182 14.39 32.10 -5.61
N ARG A 183 13.42 31.79 -6.49
CA ARG A 183 11.98 31.67 -6.18
C ARG A 183 11.30 30.69 -7.13
N PHE A 184 10.28 29.98 -6.65
CA PHE A 184 9.37 29.24 -7.52
C PHE A 184 8.69 30.15 -8.54
N GLU A 185 8.53 29.63 -9.75
CA GLU A 185 7.78 30.28 -10.81
C GLU A 185 6.32 30.52 -10.38
N LYS A 186 5.69 31.59 -10.90
CA LYS A 186 4.36 32.05 -10.47
C LYS A 186 3.33 30.93 -10.34
N ASP A 187 3.23 30.06 -11.34
CA ASP A 187 2.23 28.98 -11.36
C ASP A 187 2.50 27.92 -10.32
N LYS A 188 3.77 27.58 -10.06
CA LYS A 188 4.15 26.65 -9.00
C LYS A 188 3.80 27.23 -7.64
N LYS A 189 4.13 28.51 -7.41
CA LYS A 189 3.82 29.22 -6.17
C LYS A 189 2.32 29.17 -5.87
N VAL A 190 1.47 29.56 -6.83
CA VAL A 190 0.00 29.56 -6.65
C VAL A 190 -0.54 28.16 -6.34
N VAL A 191 -0.11 27.14 -7.09
CA VAL A 191 -0.55 25.75 -6.84
C VAL A 191 -0.12 25.27 -5.45
N LEU A 192 1.13 25.53 -5.06
CA LEU A 192 1.65 25.13 -3.75
C LEU A 192 0.91 25.84 -2.61
N GLU A 193 0.65 27.14 -2.73
CA GLU A 193 -0.16 27.91 -1.76
C GLU A 193 -1.56 27.31 -1.61
N ARG A 194 -2.25 27.03 -2.73
CA ARG A 194 -3.59 26.41 -2.71
C ARG A 194 -3.62 25.01 -2.10
N VAL A 195 -2.56 24.23 -2.30
CA VAL A 195 -2.45 22.88 -1.74
C VAL A 195 -2.17 22.92 -0.23
N LEU A 196 -1.47 23.94 0.25
CA LEU A 196 -1.10 24.10 1.67
C LEU A 196 -2.16 24.85 2.49
N GLU A 197 -3.01 25.64 1.84
CA GLU A 197 -4.08 26.43 2.47
C GLU A 197 -4.95 25.56 3.40
N GLU A 198 -5.06 26.01 4.66
CA GLU A 198 -5.76 25.36 5.77
C GLU A 198 -5.30 23.91 6.06
N LYS A 199 -4.08 23.52 5.65
CA LYS A 199 -3.55 22.17 5.90
C LYS A 199 -2.63 22.09 7.11
N ASN A 200 -2.54 20.88 7.65
CA ASN A 200 -1.43 20.46 8.49
C ASN A 200 -0.25 20.09 7.59
N ILE A 201 0.93 20.62 7.87
CA ILE A 201 2.15 20.38 7.08
C ILE A 201 3.07 19.47 7.87
N VAL A 202 3.55 18.40 7.26
CA VAL A 202 4.58 17.52 7.86
C VAL A 202 5.85 17.57 7.01
N LEU A 203 6.90 18.17 7.56
CA LEU A 203 8.21 18.31 6.92
C LEU A 203 9.10 17.13 7.32
N ILE A 204 9.53 16.34 6.32
CA ILE A 204 10.32 15.12 6.53
C ILE A 204 11.53 15.09 5.62
N GLY A 205 12.71 14.84 6.19
CA GLY A 205 13.95 14.78 5.40
C GLY A 205 14.36 16.14 4.82
N TYR A 206 13.70 17.20 5.27
CA TYR A 206 13.85 18.56 4.80
C TYR A 206 14.67 19.37 5.81
N ARG A 207 15.72 20.05 5.35
CA ARG A 207 16.59 20.86 6.23
C ARG A 207 16.11 22.30 6.43
N PHE A 208 14.94 22.69 5.90
CA PHE A 208 14.40 24.05 6.01
C PHE A 208 15.44 25.14 5.69
N ASN A 209 16.30 24.88 4.69
CA ASN A 209 17.29 25.82 4.14
C ASN A 209 17.05 26.07 2.64
N ASP A 210 15.99 25.49 2.09
CA ASP A 210 15.52 25.74 0.74
C ASP A 210 14.70 27.03 0.77
N GLY A 211 15.25 28.07 0.16
CA GLY A 211 14.65 29.40 0.15
C GLY A 211 13.29 29.45 -0.55
N ASP A 212 13.03 28.54 -1.49
CA ASP A 212 11.80 28.54 -2.30
C ASP A 212 10.60 28.10 -1.46
N MET A 213 10.72 26.96 -0.78
CA MET A 213 9.66 26.48 0.12
C MET A 213 9.52 27.34 1.38
N GLN A 214 10.62 27.91 1.89
CA GLN A 214 10.56 28.91 2.97
C GLN A 214 9.73 30.13 2.54
N GLY A 215 9.97 30.63 1.33
CA GLY A 215 9.27 31.80 0.76
C GLY A 215 7.77 31.60 0.55
N ILE A 216 7.26 30.37 0.67
CA ILE A 216 5.83 30.05 0.68
C ILE A 216 5.33 29.81 2.11
N ILE A 217 6.02 28.94 2.87
CA ILE A 217 5.55 28.52 4.19
C ILE A 217 5.56 29.70 5.18
N LEU A 218 6.59 30.56 5.16
CA LEU A 218 6.69 31.67 6.11
C LEU A 218 5.59 32.72 5.91
N PRO A 219 5.33 33.25 4.70
CA PRO A 219 4.22 34.20 4.50
C PRO A 219 2.85 33.59 4.83
N MET A 220 2.57 32.37 4.37
CA MET A 220 1.30 31.71 4.68
C MET A 220 1.09 31.48 6.18
N ALA A 221 2.17 31.18 6.91
CA ALA A 221 2.14 31.08 8.37
C ALA A 221 1.80 32.42 9.02
N ILE A 222 2.43 33.52 8.58
CA ILE A 222 2.16 34.89 9.08
C ILE A 222 0.71 35.30 8.80
N GLU A 223 0.20 34.96 7.62
CA GLU A 223 -1.17 35.27 7.19
C GLU A 223 -2.24 34.38 7.86
N GLY A 224 -1.85 33.40 8.69
CA GLY A 224 -2.78 32.48 9.34
C GLY A 224 -3.46 31.50 8.39
N LYS A 225 -2.91 31.27 7.19
CA LYS A 225 -3.45 30.36 6.17
C LYS A 225 -3.08 28.90 6.39
N LEU A 226 -2.32 28.57 7.45
CA LEU A 226 -1.85 27.23 7.78
C LEU A 226 -2.39 26.79 9.14
N ASN A 227 -2.62 25.48 9.33
CA ASN A 227 -3.12 24.95 10.60
C ASN A 227 -1.98 24.58 11.58
N ASN A 228 -1.15 23.59 11.22
CA ASN A 228 -0.06 23.11 12.07
C ASN A 228 1.15 22.75 11.22
N ILE A 229 2.37 22.97 11.73
CA ILE A 229 3.61 22.58 11.07
C ILE A 229 4.37 21.61 11.96
N TYR A 230 4.56 20.39 11.46
CA TYR A 230 5.33 19.33 12.12
C TYR A 230 6.70 19.22 11.46
N VAL A 231 7.77 19.34 12.24
CA VAL A 231 9.15 19.27 11.75
C VAL A 231 9.82 18.01 12.28
N VAL A 232 10.15 17.07 11.38
CA VAL A 232 10.82 15.81 11.71
C VAL A 232 12.33 15.93 11.53
N SER A 233 13.09 15.83 12.62
CA SER A 233 14.56 16.00 12.64
C SER A 233 15.28 14.86 13.35
N ARG A 234 16.46 14.43 12.86
CA ARG A 234 17.28 13.38 13.51
C ARG A 234 17.79 13.79 14.89
N LYS A 235 18.42 14.97 15.01
CA LYS A 235 19.06 15.45 16.25
C LYS A 235 18.42 16.73 16.82
N GLY A 236 17.35 17.23 16.20
CA GLY A 236 16.84 18.57 16.49
C GLY A 236 17.80 19.70 16.06
N THR A 237 18.87 19.37 15.33
CA THR A 237 19.84 20.33 14.79
C THR A 237 19.20 21.32 13.83
N ILE A 238 18.15 20.89 13.12
CA ILE A 238 17.38 21.72 12.18
C ILE A 238 16.71 22.91 12.92
N PHE A 239 16.52 22.84 14.24
CA PHE A 239 15.97 23.96 15.03
C PHE A 239 16.94 25.13 15.22
N LYS A 240 18.23 24.94 14.91
CA LYS A 240 19.21 26.03 14.92
C LYS A 240 19.30 26.76 13.57
N GLU A 241 18.66 26.23 12.53
CA GLU A 241 18.70 26.77 11.17
C GLU A 241 17.94 28.11 11.10
N PRO A 242 18.43 29.10 10.34
CA PRO A 242 17.83 30.44 10.26
C PRO A 242 16.35 30.42 9.90
N GLY A 243 15.92 29.57 8.96
CA GLY A 243 14.51 29.51 8.54
C GLY A 243 13.57 28.97 9.63
N ILE A 244 14.03 28.02 10.46
CA ILE A 244 13.25 27.55 11.62
C ILE A 244 13.26 28.57 12.75
N LYS A 245 14.37 29.28 12.98
CA LYS A 245 14.40 30.41 13.91
C LYS A 245 13.45 31.53 13.47
N GLY A 246 13.33 31.77 12.16
CA GLY A 246 12.33 32.66 11.57
C GLY A 246 10.91 32.22 11.94
N LEU A 247 10.56 30.94 11.73
CA LEU A 247 9.27 30.38 12.18
C LEU A 247 9.06 30.53 13.69
N GLU A 248 10.08 30.30 14.52
CA GLU A 248 9.99 30.46 15.97
C GLU A 248 9.80 31.92 16.40
N SER A 249 10.45 32.86 15.72
CA SER A 249 10.30 34.30 15.96
C SER A 249 8.90 34.79 15.55
N ILE A 250 8.41 34.36 14.39
CA ILE A 250 7.04 34.57 13.93
C ILE A 250 6.06 33.98 14.95
N TYR A 251 6.26 32.73 15.37
CA TYR A 251 5.41 32.08 16.37
C TYR A 251 5.38 32.84 17.71
N LYS A 252 6.53 33.36 18.18
CA LYS A 252 6.57 34.19 19.39
C LYS A 252 5.79 35.50 19.24
N LYS A 253 5.80 36.10 18.04
CA LYS A 253 5.11 37.37 17.73
C LYS A 253 3.61 37.20 17.47
N TYR A 254 3.17 36.02 17.03
CA TYR A 254 1.78 35.72 16.65
C TYR A 254 1.17 34.57 17.48
N LYS A 255 1.65 34.36 18.70
CA LYS A 255 1.33 33.23 19.59
C LYS A 255 -0.18 33.03 19.83
N ASP A 256 -0.96 34.10 19.69
CA ASP A 256 -2.41 34.09 19.89
C ASP A 256 -3.23 33.79 18.61
N LYS A 257 -2.56 33.51 17.48
CA LYS A 257 -3.20 33.17 16.19
C LYS A 257 -2.75 31.80 15.66
N TYR A 258 -3.56 30.79 15.98
CA TYR A 258 -3.89 29.59 15.19
C TYR A 258 -2.81 28.62 14.63
N LEU A 259 -1.51 28.87 14.75
CA LEU A 259 -0.46 28.02 14.17
C LEU A 259 0.45 27.35 15.23
N TYR A 260 0.48 26.00 15.29
CA TYR A 260 1.43 25.28 16.17
C TYR A 260 2.65 24.73 15.40
N LEU A 261 3.86 25.04 15.90
CA LEU A 261 5.12 24.43 15.45
C LEU A 261 5.48 23.24 16.35
N ILE A 262 5.42 22.02 15.82
CA ILE A 262 5.62 20.78 16.59
C ILE A 262 6.92 20.10 16.17
N LYS A 263 7.79 19.88 17.17
CA LYS A 263 9.14 19.34 16.99
C LYS A 263 9.15 17.83 17.21
N ILE A 264 9.58 17.05 16.21
CA ILE A 264 9.67 15.59 16.32
C ILE A 264 11.13 15.14 16.16
N LYS A 265 11.67 14.47 17.19
CA LYS A 265 13.06 13.95 17.22
C LYS A 265 13.14 12.51 16.71
N GLY A 266 14.22 12.19 16.00
CA GLY A 266 14.59 10.83 15.56
C GLY A 266 14.68 10.61 14.04
N GLY A 267 14.35 11.62 13.23
CA GLY A 267 14.47 11.56 11.77
C GLY A 267 13.37 10.75 11.08
N ALA A 268 13.43 10.72 9.74
CA ALA A 268 12.40 10.13 8.90
C ALA A 268 12.10 8.66 9.26
N ASP A 269 13.12 7.81 9.37
CA ASP A 269 12.92 6.39 9.64
C ASP A 269 12.29 6.13 11.01
N LYS A 270 12.72 6.85 12.06
CA LYS A 270 12.11 6.72 13.40
C LYS A 270 10.68 7.24 13.37
N PHE A 271 10.44 8.41 12.77
CA PHE A 271 9.10 8.98 12.64
C PHE A 271 8.15 8.01 11.95
N PHE A 272 8.52 7.46 10.79
CA PHE A 272 7.67 6.51 10.06
C PHE A 272 7.51 5.18 10.80
N ARG A 273 8.52 4.71 11.54
CA ARG A 273 8.37 3.54 12.42
C ARG A 273 7.42 3.79 13.58
N GLU A 274 7.49 4.94 14.24
CA GLU A 274 6.59 5.29 15.34
C GLU A 274 5.17 5.59 14.83
N LEU A 275 5.04 6.25 13.68
CA LEU A 275 3.76 6.44 13.00
C LEU A 275 3.15 5.08 12.64
N CYS A 276 3.96 4.16 12.11
CA CYS A 276 3.55 2.77 11.89
C CYS A 276 3.12 2.13 13.23
N LYS A 277 3.92 2.17 14.30
CA LYS A 277 3.54 1.58 15.59
C LYS A 277 2.25 2.19 16.17
N ALA A 278 2.05 3.50 16.04
CA ALA A 278 0.84 4.18 16.49
C ALA A 278 -0.40 3.74 15.71
N LEU A 279 -0.22 3.43 14.41
CA LEU A 279 -1.27 2.88 13.55
C LEU A 279 -1.42 1.35 13.71
N TYR A 280 -0.41 0.67 14.23
CA TYR A 280 -0.36 -0.78 14.44
C TYR A 280 0.16 -1.12 15.85
N PRO A 281 -0.54 -0.72 16.93
CA PRO A 281 -0.03 -0.93 18.28
C PRO A 281 0.19 -2.44 18.50
N PRO A 282 1.45 -2.89 18.76
CA PRO A 282 1.70 -4.25 19.20
C PRO A 282 0.90 -4.52 20.49
N LYS A 283 0.47 -5.77 20.69
CA LYS A 283 -0.22 -6.19 21.92
C LYS A 283 0.56 -5.83 23.20
N GLU A 284 1.88 -5.66 23.12
CA GLU A 284 2.79 -5.39 24.24
C GLU A 284 2.85 -3.90 24.66
N ILE A 285 2.73 -2.94 23.74
CA ILE A 285 2.69 -1.49 24.08
C ILE A 285 1.40 -1.12 24.84
N ARG A 286 0.39 -2.02 24.83
CA ARG A 286 -0.87 -1.89 25.59
C ARG A 286 -0.67 -1.83 27.11
N LYS A 287 0.51 -2.21 27.65
CA LYS A 287 0.77 -2.17 29.09
C LYS A 287 1.27 -0.80 29.56
N ASP A 288 2.12 -0.12 28.78
CA ASP A 288 2.76 1.13 29.22
C ASP A 288 1.91 2.38 28.95
N LEU A 289 1.08 2.38 27.89
CA LEU A 289 0.18 3.49 27.57
C LEU A 289 -1.07 3.56 28.47
N LYS A 290 -1.40 2.48 29.19
CA LYS A 290 -2.51 2.46 30.16
C LYS A 290 -2.33 3.44 31.33
N ARG A 291 -1.11 3.95 31.55
CA ARG A 291 -0.78 4.87 32.65
C ARG A 291 -1.05 6.35 32.35
N LEU A 292 -1.26 6.78 31.10
CA LEU A 292 -1.34 8.19 30.72
C LEU A 292 -2.68 8.56 30.05
N GLU A 293 -3.75 8.66 30.85
CA GLU A 293 -5.12 9.03 30.44
C GLU A 293 -5.94 7.91 29.76
N LYS A 294 -6.41 6.99 30.60
CA LYS A 294 -7.15 5.77 30.26
C LYS A 294 -8.44 5.99 29.44
N ASN A 295 -9.12 7.12 29.60
CA ASN A 295 -10.46 7.33 29.03
C ASN A 295 -10.43 7.93 27.62
N LYS A 296 -9.57 8.92 27.37
CA LYS A 296 -9.42 9.56 26.04
C LYS A 296 -8.74 8.63 25.04
N TYR A 297 -7.79 7.82 25.50
CA TYR A 297 -7.10 6.85 24.65
C TYR A 297 -8.02 5.71 24.21
N GLU A 298 -8.88 5.16 25.07
CA GLU A 298 -9.78 4.06 24.69
C GLU A 298 -10.83 4.50 23.65
N GLU A 299 -11.40 5.70 23.78
CA GLU A 299 -12.29 6.27 22.75
C GLU A 299 -11.58 6.49 21.41
N ILE A 300 -10.38 7.09 21.42
CA ILE A 300 -9.59 7.36 20.22
C ILE A 300 -9.03 6.06 19.62
N LYS A 301 -8.71 5.06 20.44
CA LYS A 301 -8.16 3.77 20.04
C LYS A 301 -9.17 2.97 19.23
N ASP A 302 -10.41 2.87 19.68
CA ASP A 302 -11.43 2.15 18.93
C ASP A 302 -11.75 2.85 17.62
N GLN A 303 -11.69 4.18 17.59
CA GLN A 303 -11.88 4.99 16.39
C GLN A 303 -10.71 4.84 15.41
N ILE A 304 -9.45 4.96 15.87
CA ILE A 304 -8.25 4.70 15.07
C ILE A 304 -8.23 3.25 14.59
N GLN A 305 -8.55 2.27 15.44
CA GLN A 305 -8.50 0.85 15.09
C GLN A 305 -9.63 0.47 14.12
N LYS A 306 -10.79 1.14 14.17
CA LYS A 306 -11.85 1.05 13.14
C LYS A 306 -11.45 1.72 11.83
N GLU A 307 -10.83 2.91 11.88
CA GLU A 307 -10.43 3.71 10.71
C GLU A 307 -9.12 3.24 10.04
N THR A 308 -8.25 2.53 10.79
CA THR A 308 -6.93 2.05 10.34
C THR A 308 -6.84 0.53 10.26
N ALA A 309 -8.00 -0.15 10.35
CA ALA A 309 -8.11 -1.60 10.39
C ALA A 309 -7.31 -2.27 9.27
N TYR A 310 -6.14 -2.82 9.65
CA TYR A 310 -5.25 -3.68 8.87
C TYR A 310 -5.00 -3.24 7.42
N TYR A 311 -3.77 -2.80 7.15
CA TYR A 311 -3.34 -2.47 5.78
C TYR A 311 -2.43 -3.54 5.17
N PRO A 312 -2.99 -4.50 4.43
CA PRO A 312 -2.28 -5.61 3.83
C PRO A 312 -1.09 -5.18 2.97
N GLY A 313 -1.19 -4.08 2.22
CA GLY A 313 -0.07 -3.56 1.42
C GLY A 313 1.20 -3.21 2.23
N ILE A 314 1.05 -2.79 3.50
CA ILE A 314 2.19 -2.56 4.40
C ILE A 314 2.73 -3.90 4.91
N THR A 315 1.86 -4.86 5.26
CA THR A 315 2.27 -6.21 5.66
C THR A 315 3.05 -6.90 4.53
N GLU A 316 2.54 -6.86 3.29
CA GLU A 316 3.22 -7.36 2.09
C GLU A 316 4.58 -6.70 1.90
N HIS A 317 4.66 -5.38 2.05
CA HIS A 317 5.92 -4.67 1.97
C HIS A 317 6.91 -5.15 3.03
N ARG A 318 6.48 -5.32 4.27
CA ARG A 318 7.36 -5.77 5.35
C ARG A 318 7.84 -7.21 5.17
N VAL A 319 6.99 -8.11 4.68
CA VAL A 319 7.41 -9.47 4.31
C VAL A 319 8.46 -9.40 3.21
N ARG A 320 8.19 -8.64 2.15
CA ARG A 320 9.12 -8.43 1.02
C ARG A 320 10.45 -7.85 1.49
N ASP A 321 10.40 -6.79 2.30
CA ASP A 321 11.56 -6.06 2.83
C ASP A 321 12.42 -6.94 3.73
N ILE A 322 11.82 -7.70 4.65
CA ILE A 322 12.55 -8.62 5.53
C ILE A 322 13.27 -9.68 4.69
N ILE A 323 12.55 -10.34 3.76
CA ILE A 323 13.14 -11.41 2.95
C ILE A 323 14.26 -10.86 2.06
N LEU A 324 14.00 -9.80 1.30
CA LEU A 324 14.97 -9.24 0.35
C LEU A 324 16.17 -8.60 1.05
N SER A 325 15.99 -7.95 2.20
CA SER A 325 17.12 -7.37 2.97
C SER A 325 18.02 -8.43 3.58
N GLY A 326 17.51 -9.65 3.80
CA GLY A 326 18.34 -10.76 4.26
C GLY A 326 19.05 -11.51 3.14
N ILE A 327 18.81 -11.18 1.88
CA ILE A 327 19.47 -11.79 0.72
C ILE A 327 20.60 -10.86 0.28
N GLU A 328 21.81 -11.40 0.16
CA GLU A 328 23.02 -10.65 -0.23
C GLU A 328 22.88 -9.94 -1.57
N GLU A 329 22.37 -10.66 -2.57
CA GLU A 329 22.07 -10.12 -3.89
C GLU A 329 20.63 -10.46 -4.28
N PRO A 330 19.68 -9.53 -4.07
CA PRO A 330 18.28 -9.73 -4.40
C PRO A 330 18.05 -9.53 -5.90
N THR A 331 18.41 -10.53 -6.70
CA THR A 331 18.18 -10.54 -8.15
C THR A 331 16.70 -10.39 -8.50
N LEU A 332 16.40 -10.06 -9.76
CA LEU A 332 15.03 -9.90 -10.24
C LEU A 332 14.21 -11.19 -10.10
N GLU A 333 14.80 -12.37 -10.32
CA GLU A 333 14.14 -13.66 -10.10
C GLU A 333 13.71 -13.83 -8.64
N LYS A 334 14.60 -13.50 -7.70
CA LYS A 334 14.30 -13.57 -6.26
C LYS A 334 13.17 -12.62 -5.88
N LYS A 335 13.11 -11.42 -6.46
CA LYS A 335 11.98 -10.49 -6.28
C LYS A 335 10.66 -11.10 -6.78
N ILE A 336 10.69 -11.80 -7.91
CA ILE A 336 9.52 -12.49 -8.49
C ILE A 336 9.06 -13.65 -7.59
N TYR A 337 9.97 -14.50 -7.13
CA TYR A 337 9.62 -15.61 -6.22
C TYR A 337 8.97 -15.11 -4.93
N VAL A 338 9.54 -14.07 -4.31
CA VAL A 338 8.96 -13.45 -3.10
C VAL A 338 7.55 -12.92 -3.38
N GLU A 339 7.33 -12.29 -4.54
CA GLU A 339 6.01 -11.79 -4.89
C GLU A 339 4.99 -12.91 -5.12
N ILE A 340 5.37 -14.00 -5.81
CA ILE A 340 4.50 -15.17 -5.99
C ILE A 340 4.10 -15.72 -4.61
N ILE A 341 5.05 -15.85 -3.68
CA ILE A 341 4.79 -16.34 -2.31
C ILE A 341 3.82 -15.40 -1.58
N ILE A 342 4.03 -14.08 -1.66
CA ILE A 342 3.13 -13.09 -1.04
C ILE A 342 1.71 -13.23 -1.61
N ILE A 343 1.54 -13.31 -2.93
CA ILE A 343 0.22 -13.46 -3.56
C ILE A 343 -0.40 -14.82 -3.22
N ALA A 344 0.40 -15.88 -3.17
CA ALA A 344 -0.04 -17.21 -2.76
C ALA A 344 -0.57 -17.19 -1.32
N LEU A 345 0.12 -16.53 -0.38
CA LEU A 345 -0.37 -16.35 0.99
C LEU A 345 -1.67 -15.52 1.03
N LYS A 346 -1.74 -14.40 0.29
CA LYS A 346 -2.96 -13.57 0.21
C LYS A 346 -4.18 -14.33 -0.32
N THR A 347 -3.95 -15.28 -1.20
CA THR A 347 -4.99 -16.15 -1.79
C THR A 347 -5.21 -17.43 -0.97
N ARG A 348 -4.69 -17.46 0.26
CA ARG A 348 -4.77 -18.57 1.22
C ARG A 348 -4.16 -19.88 0.70
N GLY A 349 -3.23 -19.78 -0.21
CA GLY A 349 -2.52 -20.90 -0.79
C GLY A 349 -3.22 -21.59 -1.95
N LYS A 350 -4.16 -20.92 -2.65
CA LYS A 350 -4.71 -21.39 -3.95
C LYS A 350 -4.83 -20.23 -4.93
N PHE A 351 -4.13 -20.31 -6.05
CA PHE A 351 -4.07 -19.22 -7.04
C PHE A 351 -3.87 -19.74 -8.47
N LYS A 352 -4.11 -18.88 -9.47
CA LYS A 352 -3.82 -19.14 -10.89
C LYS A 352 -2.86 -18.07 -11.42
N ILE A 353 -2.29 -18.30 -12.61
CA ILE A 353 -1.47 -17.28 -13.31
C ILE A 353 -2.24 -15.96 -13.45
N LYS A 354 -3.53 -16.01 -13.81
CA LYS A 354 -4.37 -14.81 -13.93
C LYS A 354 -4.40 -13.99 -12.62
N THR A 355 -4.46 -14.65 -11.47
CA THR A 355 -4.41 -13.98 -10.15
C THR A 355 -3.09 -13.28 -9.92
N LEU A 356 -1.96 -13.86 -10.36
CA LEU A 356 -0.66 -13.20 -10.30
C LEU A 356 -0.66 -11.91 -11.14
N LEU A 357 -1.28 -11.95 -12.33
CA LEU A 357 -1.37 -10.82 -13.26
C LEU A 357 -2.33 -9.70 -12.82
N GLU A 358 -3.17 -9.92 -11.81
CA GLU A 358 -3.98 -8.86 -11.19
C GLU A 358 -3.12 -7.89 -10.35
N SER A 359 -1.98 -8.39 -9.83
CA SER A 359 -0.98 -7.58 -9.15
C SER A 359 -0.22 -6.74 -10.16
N HIS A 360 -0.36 -5.41 -10.06
CA HIS A 360 0.42 -4.48 -10.86
C HIS A 360 1.92 -4.72 -10.69
N TRP A 361 2.36 -4.97 -9.45
CA TRP A 361 3.75 -5.22 -9.13
C TRP A 361 4.29 -6.47 -9.81
N MET A 362 3.53 -7.57 -9.81
CA MET A 362 3.92 -8.77 -10.54
C MET A 362 4.07 -8.50 -12.04
N ARG A 363 3.14 -7.76 -12.65
CA ARG A 363 3.23 -7.39 -14.06
C ARG A 363 4.50 -6.59 -14.36
N CYS A 364 4.84 -5.61 -13.52
CA CYS A 364 6.07 -4.84 -13.67
C CYS A 364 7.30 -5.74 -13.56
N LEU A 365 7.39 -6.61 -12.54
CA LEU A 365 8.54 -7.50 -12.38
C LEU A 365 8.75 -8.45 -13.56
N ILE A 366 7.68 -8.96 -14.16
CA ILE A 366 7.78 -9.83 -15.34
C ILE A 366 8.13 -9.03 -16.58
N GLN A 367 7.61 -7.82 -16.74
CA GLN A 367 8.02 -6.93 -17.81
C GLN A 367 9.52 -6.62 -17.72
N ASP A 368 10.02 -6.29 -16.53
CA ASP A 368 11.45 -6.05 -16.27
C ASP A 368 12.30 -7.28 -16.63
N TYR A 369 11.80 -8.49 -16.33
CA TYR A 369 12.50 -9.74 -16.60
C TYR A 369 12.66 -9.96 -18.10
N ASN A 370 11.61 -9.67 -18.84
CA ASN A 370 11.57 -9.85 -20.27
C ASN A 370 12.37 -8.79 -21.03
N GLU A 371 12.34 -7.53 -20.58
CA GLU A 371 13.17 -6.45 -21.15
C GLU A 371 14.67 -6.79 -21.05
N LYS A 372 15.08 -7.49 -19.98
CA LYS A 372 16.46 -7.99 -19.83
C LYS A 372 16.78 -9.23 -20.67
N SER A 373 15.77 -9.95 -21.19
CA SER A 373 15.97 -11.23 -21.88
C SER A 373 16.04 -11.13 -23.41
N GLN A 374 16.14 -9.93 -24.00
CA GLN A 374 16.32 -9.66 -25.45
C GLN A 374 15.23 -10.18 -26.42
N ASP A 375 14.09 -10.67 -25.95
CA ASP A 375 13.12 -11.38 -26.80
C ASP A 375 11.87 -10.54 -27.11
N SER A 376 12.02 -9.31 -27.62
CA SER A 376 10.99 -8.25 -27.55
C SER A 376 9.84 -8.32 -28.58
N SER A 377 9.63 -9.43 -29.30
CA SER A 377 8.58 -9.51 -30.34
C SER A 377 7.44 -10.49 -30.01
N LYS A 378 6.39 -10.02 -29.31
CA LYS A 378 4.93 -10.35 -29.49
C LYS A 378 4.10 -10.18 -28.19
N SER A 379 2.82 -9.82 -28.36
CA SER A 379 1.85 -9.41 -27.33
C SER A 379 1.38 -10.52 -26.37
N ASN A 380 1.10 -10.17 -25.10
CA ASN A 380 0.41 -10.91 -24.01
C ASN A 380 0.81 -12.37 -23.67
N GLU A 381 1.23 -13.20 -24.62
CA GLU A 381 1.88 -14.49 -24.38
C GLU A 381 3.23 -14.32 -23.66
N PHE A 382 3.85 -13.15 -23.83
CA PHE A 382 5.13 -12.75 -23.26
C PHE A 382 5.19 -12.77 -21.72
N ILE A 383 4.08 -12.55 -21.01
CA ILE A 383 4.09 -12.50 -19.54
C ILE A 383 3.79 -13.89 -18.93
N LYS A 384 3.05 -14.74 -19.65
CA LYS A 384 2.65 -16.06 -19.13
C LYS A 384 3.81 -17.06 -19.15
N LEU A 385 4.66 -17.03 -20.17
CA LEU A 385 5.77 -17.99 -20.32
C LEU A 385 6.82 -17.86 -19.19
N PRO A 386 7.31 -16.65 -18.83
CA PRO A 386 8.21 -16.48 -17.69
C PRO A 386 7.56 -16.92 -16.38
N LEU A 387 6.28 -16.59 -16.17
CA LEU A 387 5.56 -17.02 -14.96
C LEU A 387 5.50 -18.55 -14.84
N LYS A 388 5.26 -19.28 -15.94
CA LYS A 388 5.32 -20.75 -15.93
C LYS A 388 6.69 -21.26 -15.48
N LYS A 389 7.79 -20.64 -15.95
CA LYS A 389 9.16 -20.98 -15.52
C LYS A 389 9.34 -20.76 -14.01
N PHE A 390 8.96 -19.59 -13.50
CA PHE A 390 9.07 -19.30 -12.06
C PHE A 390 8.20 -20.24 -11.20
N LEU A 391 7.00 -20.58 -11.67
CA LEU A 391 6.12 -21.53 -11.01
C LEU A 391 6.72 -22.94 -11.02
N SER A 392 7.33 -23.38 -12.12
CA SER A 392 8.08 -24.64 -12.18
C SER A 392 9.18 -24.68 -11.14
N THR A 393 10.01 -23.62 -11.04
CA THR A 393 11.07 -23.58 -10.02
C THR A 393 10.51 -23.66 -8.60
N LEU A 394 9.39 -23.00 -8.32
CA LEU A 394 8.74 -23.08 -7.01
C LEU A 394 8.13 -24.47 -6.74
N LYS A 395 7.70 -25.20 -7.78
CA LYS A 395 7.31 -26.61 -7.68
C LYS A 395 8.52 -27.48 -7.34
N ASP A 396 9.66 -27.27 -8.00
CA ASP A 396 10.90 -28.01 -7.74
C ASP A 396 11.43 -27.76 -6.32
N TRP A 397 11.19 -26.57 -5.78
CA TRP A 397 11.49 -26.25 -4.38
C TRP A 397 10.47 -26.87 -3.41
N GLY A 398 9.38 -27.43 -3.93
CA GLY A 398 8.25 -27.97 -3.19
C GLY A 398 7.42 -26.89 -2.49
N ILE A 399 7.58 -25.60 -2.83
CA ILE A 399 6.79 -24.51 -2.21
C ILE A 399 5.35 -24.56 -2.72
N ILE A 400 5.19 -24.83 -4.02
CA ILE A 400 3.87 -24.92 -4.65
C ILE A 400 3.67 -26.27 -5.33
N PHE A 401 2.39 -26.62 -5.54
CA PHE A 401 1.95 -27.82 -6.25
C PHE A 401 0.92 -27.43 -7.30
N SER A 402 0.75 -28.23 -8.34
CA SER A 402 -0.31 -28.07 -9.34
C SER A 402 -1.30 -29.22 -9.26
N SER A 403 -2.55 -28.95 -9.64
CA SER A 403 -3.53 -30.00 -9.92
C SER A 403 -3.74 -30.08 -11.43
N GLU A 404 -3.35 -31.20 -12.03
CA GLU A 404 -3.54 -31.52 -13.45
C GLU A 404 -4.91 -32.14 -13.75
N SER A 405 -5.97 -31.88 -12.97
CA SER A 405 -7.29 -32.43 -13.35
C SER A 405 -7.81 -31.71 -14.61
N GLU A 406 -7.37 -32.20 -15.76
CA GLU A 406 -7.67 -31.73 -17.12
C GLU A 406 -9.14 -31.89 -17.49
N ALA A 407 -9.90 -32.72 -16.75
CA ALA A 407 -11.27 -33.07 -17.11
C ALA A 407 -12.24 -31.87 -17.22
N PHE A 408 -11.98 -30.71 -16.59
CA PHE A 408 -12.99 -29.63 -16.48
C PHE A 408 -12.48 -28.17 -16.38
N ASN A 409 -11.23 -27.85 -16.73
CA ASN A 409 -10.66 -26.51 -16.40
C ASN A 409 -10.29 -25.65 -17.64
N PRO A 410 -11.26 -24.95 -18.29
CA PRO A 410 -11.02 -24.12 -19.47
C PRO A 410 -10.13 -22.88 -19.23
N ASP A 411 -9.82 -22.56 -17.96
CA ASP A 411 -9.09 -21.37 -17.56
C ASP A 411 -7.60 -21.64 -17.17
N GLY A 412 -7.10 -22.86 -17.38
CA GLY A 412 -5.69 -23.25 -17.15
C GLY A 412 -5.33 -23.74 -15.73
N GLU A 413 -4.06 -24.09 -15.56
CA GLU A 413 -3.49 -24.74 -14.35
C GLU A 413 -3.73 -23.94 -13.05
N THR A 414 -4.08 -24.64 -11.97
CA THR A 414 -4.24 -24.06 -10.63
C THR A 414 -3.09 -24.51 -9.72
N TYR A 415 -2.57 -23.58 -8.92
CA TYR A 415 -1.43 -23.79 -8.03
C TYR A 415 -1.84 -23.68 -6.56
N TYR A 416 -1.11 -24.42 -5.71
CA TYR A 416 -1.42 -24.59 -4.29
C TYR A 416 -0.17 -24.48 -3.42
N LEU A 417 -0.30 -23.91 -2.23
CA LEU A 417 0.71 -24.01 -1.17
C LEU A 417 0.49 -25.28 -0.32
N LYS A 418 1.58 -25.91 0.12
CA LYS A 418 1.55 -27.13 0.94
C LYS A 418 1.65 -26.88 2.44
N GLY A 419 0.71 -27.46 3.19
CA GLY A 419 0.77 -27.52 4.65
C GLY A 419 -0.55 -27.97 5.26
N LYS A 420 -0.50 -28.65 6.42
CA LYS A 420 -1.71 -29.07 7.16
C LYS A 420 -2.30 -27.91 7.94
N ASP A 421 -1.44 -27.04 8.44
CA ASP A 421 -1.82 -25.81 9.14
C ASP A 421 -0.95 -24.61 8.74
N GLU A 422 -1.35 -23.43 9.21
CA GLU A 422 -0.69 -22.17 8.89
C GLU A 422 0.76 -22.11 9.39
N ASN A 423 1.04 -22.69 10.56
CA ASN A 423 2.36 -22.67 11.17
C ASN A 423 3.32 -23.59 10.42
N GLU A 424 2.90 -24.82 10.12
CA GLU A 424 3.67 -25.77 9.32
C GLU A 424 4.01 -25.17 7.95
N LEU A 425 3.00 -24.63 7.25
CA LEU A 425 3.15 -23.99 5.95
C LEU A 425 4.20 -22.86 5.98
N ILE A 426 4.05 -21.92 6.92
CA ILE A 426 4.93 -20.75 7.01
C ILE A 426 6.36 -21.18 7.35
N ASN A 427 6.52 -22.11 8.29
CA ASN A 427 7.83 -22.63 8.68
C ASN A 427 8.55 -23.28 7.49
N ASP A 428 7.83 -24.07 6.70
CA ASP A 428 8.36 -24.75 5.53
C ASP A 428 8.73 -23.76 4.41
N ILE A 429 7.90 -22.75 4.14
CA ILE A 429 8.24 -21.66 3.22
C ILE A 429 9.52 -20.95 3.67
N ILE A 430 9.61 -20.54 4.95
CA ILE A 430 10.79 -19.84 5.46
C ILE A 430 12.04 -20.73 5.33
N LYS A 431 11.94 -22.03 5.67
CA LYS A 431 13.04 -23.00 5.51
C LYS A 431 13.50 -23.09 4.05
N LYS A 432 12.57 -23.16 3.10
CA LYS A 432 12.86 -23.21 1.66
C LYS A 432 13.48 -21.92 1.16
N ILE A 433 12.99 -20.75 1.58
CA ILE A 433 13.59 -19.45 1.26
C ILE A 433 15.02 -19.36 1.80
N ARG A 434 15.27 -19.77 3.06
CA ARG A 434 16.62 -19.80 3.65
C ARG A 434 17.58 -20.65 2.79
N LYS A 435 17.15 -21.87 2.43
CA LYS A 435 17.97 -22.82 1.67
C LYS A 435 18.16 -22.43 0.20
N LYS A 436 17.11 -21.97 -0.48
CA LYS A 436 17.09 -21.79 -1.94
C LYS A 436 17.38 -20.37 -2.40
N MET A 437 17.19 -19.38 -1.52
CA MET A 437 17.41 -17.95 -1.84
C MET A 437 18.57 -17.33 -1.06
N ASN A 438 19.27 -18.11 -0.23
CA ASN A 438 20.34 -17.66 0.68
C ASN A 438 19.88 -16.53 1.62
N PHE A 439 18.64 -16.62 2.11
CA PHE A 439 18.12 -15.66 3.06
C PHE A 439 18.79 -15.82 4.43
N ASN A 440 19.57 -14.81 4.82
CA ASN A 440 20.21 -14.70 6.13
C ASN A 440 19.46 -13.66 7.00
N PRO A 441 18.68 -14.08 8.01
CA PRO A 441 17.96 -13.18 8.91
C PRO A 441 18.88 -12.27 9.74
N GLN A 442 20.15 -12.63 9.93
CA GLN A 442 21.12 -11.80 10.65
C GLN A 442 21.48 -10.53 9.87
N LYS A 443 21.45 -10.56 8.53
CA LYS A 443 21.70 -9.37 7.69
C LYS A 443 20.61 -8.30 7.82
N VAL A 444 19.43 -8.67 8.33
CA VAL A 444 18.29 -7.75 8.52
C VAL A 444 18.44 -6.87 9.77
N SER A 445 19.36 -7.19 10.69
CA SER A 445 19.52 -6.46 11.95
C SER A 445 20.97 -6.15 12.32
N THR A 446 21.21 -4.99 12.92
CA THR A 446 22.55 -4.47 13.24
C THR A 446 23.20 -5.02 14.53
N GLU A 447 22.62 -6.02 15.22
CA GLU A 447 23.25 -6.63 16.43
C GLU A 447 23.11 -8.17 16.37
N LYS A 448 24.06 -8.92 16.94
CA LYS A 448 24.50 -10.19 16.31
C LYS A 448 23.83 -11.52 16.71
N GLU A 449 23.20 -11.73 17.86
CA GLU A 449 22.77 -13.12 18.21
C GLU A 449 21.35 -13.29 18.76
N SER A 450 20.82 -12.36 19.58
CA SER A 450 19.43 -12.45 20.10
C SER A 450 18.33 -12.04 19.09
N LYS A 451 18.69 -11.87 17.81
CA LYS A 451 17.88 -11.22 16.77
C LYS A 451 17.40 -12.13 15.65
N GLU A 452 18.09 -13.22 15.36
CA GLU A 452 17.65 -14.14 14.31
C GLU A 452 16.26 -14.71 14.61
N SER A 453 16.08 -15.25 15.82
CA SER A 453 14.79 -15.76 16.29
C SER A 453 13.71 -14.68 16.23
N LYS A 454 14.02 -13.43 16.61
CA LYS A 454 13.09 -12.29 16.55
C LYS A 454 12.72 -11.89 15.12
N VAL A 455 13.65 -11.91 14.17
CA VAL A 455 13.38 -11.61 12.75
C VAL A 455 12.51 -12.69 12.15
N ILE A 456 12.82 -13.96 12.40
CA ILE A 456 12.05 -15.11 11.94
C ILE A 456 10.65 -15.08 12.54
N GLU A 457 10.53 -14.87 13.85
CA GLU A 457 9.23 -14.79 14.54
C GLU A 457 8.37 -13.66 13.98
N LYS A 458 8.97 -12.48 13.76
CA LYS A 458 8.30 -11.35 13.13
C LYS A 458 7.86 -11.66 11.70
N LEU A 459 8.69 -12.36 10.92
CA LEU A 459 8.34 -12.78 9.56
C LEU A 459 7.17 -13.75 9.58
N LYS A 460 7.16 -14.73 10.50
CA LYS A 460 6.04 -15.66 10.71
C LYS A 460 4.75 -14.90 11.00
N GLN A 461 4.78 -14.00 11.99
CA GLN A 461 3.62 -13.19 12.35
C GLN A 461 3.09 -12.36 11.17
N LEU A 462 3.97 -11.83 10.31
CA LEU A 462 3.54 -11.08 9.12
C LEU A 462 2.94 -12.00 8.05
N MET A 463 3.52 -13.18 7.80
CA MET A 463 2.98 -14.16 6.85
C MET A 463 1.66 -14.76 7.33
N GLU A 464 1.51 -15.00 8.64
CA GLU A 464 0.23 -15.41 9.25
C GLU A 464 -0.85 -14.35 9.02
N LYS A 465 -0.49 -13.07 9.18
CA LYS A 465 -1.42 -11.97 8.88
C LYS A 465 -1.83 -11.96 7.42
N LEU A 466 -0.90 -12.18 6.48
CA LEU A 466 -1.26 -12.30 5.05
C LEU A 466 -2.25 -13.45 4.78
N LEU A 467 -2.15 -14.57 5.51
CA LEU A 467 -3.09 -15.70 5.41
C LEU A 467 -4.46 -15.43 6.06
N LYS A 468 -4.45 -14.89 7.29
CA LYS A 468 -5.64 -14.73 8.15
C LYS A 468 -6.46 -13.50 7.80
N GLU A 469 -5.79 -12.42 7.47
CA GLU A 469 -6.38 -11.11 7.26
C GLU A 469 -6.53 -10.93 5.76
N PHE A 470 -7.62 -11.51 5.26
CA PHE A 470 -7.99 -11.55 3.86
C PHE A 470 -8.05 -10.13 3.27
N ASP A 471 -7.22 -9.86 2.27
CA ASP A 471 -7.30 -8.61 1.50
C ASP A 471 -8.06 -8.81 0.20
N TYR A 472 -9.33 -8.42 0.20
CA TYR A 472 -10.08 -8.21 -1.02
C TYR A 472 -10.04 -6.72 -1.35
N ASP A 473 -9.57 -6.38 -2.55
CA ASP A 473 -9.75 -5.03 -3.11
C ASP A 473 -11.17 -4.94 -3.68
N LEU A 474 -12.03 -4.14 -3.03
CA LEU A 474 -13.32 -3.75 -3.61
C LEU A 474 -13.03 -2.83 -4.79
N ILE A 475 -13.53 -3.20 -5.97
CA ILE A 475 -13.41 -2.40 -7.18
C ILE A 475 -14.77 -1.80 -7.55
N SER A 476 -14.74 -0.56 -8.03
CA SER A 476 -15.94 0.16 -8.47
C SER A 476 -16.42 -0.24 -9.86
N ASP A 477 -15.55 -0.85 -10.68
CA ASP A 477 -15.92 -1.32 -12.01
C ASP A 477 -16.48 -2.75 -11.92
N PRO A 478 -17.72 -3.00 -12.38
CA PRO A 478 -18.24 -4.35 -12.52
C PRO A 478 -17.43 -5.05 -13.61
N ILE A 479 -16.46 -5.89 -13.21
CA ILE A 479 -15.69 -6.72 -14.16
C ILE A 479 -16.57 -7.80 -14.83
N TYR A 480 -17.84 -7.94 -14.44
CA TYR A 480 -18.69 -9.02 -14.94
C TYR A 480 -20.06 -8.57 -15.45
N PRO A 481 -20.52 -9.18 -16.55
CA PRO A 481 -21.74 -8.83 -17.26
C PRO A 481 -22.97 -9.18 -16.41
N ASN A 482 -24.12 -8.68 -16.85
CA ASN A 482 -25.49 -8.86 -16.36
C ASN A 482 -25.95 -10.32 -16.11
N ILE A 483 -25.19 -11.19 -15.43
CA ILE A 483 -25.51 -12.61 -15.22
C ILE A 483 -26.91 -12.77 -14.60
N PHE A 484 -27.29 -11.84 -13.72
CA PHE A 484 -28.61 -11.82 -13.09
C PHE A 484 -29.52 -10.68 -13.59
N GLY A 485 -29.09 -9.90 -14.59
CA GLY A 485 -29.89 -8.77 -15.11
C GLY A 485 -30.33 -7.77 -14.03
N PHE A 486 -29.50 -7.55 -13.00
CA PHE A 486 -29.85 -6.73 -11.84
C PHE A 486 -30.37 -5.35 -12.26
N LYS A 487 -31.55 -4.97 -11.75
CA LYS A 487 -32.21 -3.72 -12.13
C LYS A 487 -31.94 -2.59 -11.14
N LYS A 488 -31.79 -2.91 -9.86
CA LYS A 488 -31.56 -1.95 -8.76
C LYS A 488 -30.51 -2.48 -7.80
N VAL A 489 -29.23 -2.28 -8.12
CA VAL A 489 -28.10 -2.63 -7.25
C VAL A 489 -27.35 -1.40 -6.77
N LYS A 490 -26.92 -1.45 -5.51
CA LYS A 490 -26.02 -0.46 -4.94
C LYS A 490 -24.61 -1.03 -4.83
N LEU A 491 -23.66 -0.40 -5.51
CA LEU A 491 -22.24 -0.76 -5.47
C LEU A 491 -21.64 -0.41 -4.10
N ILE A 492 -20.99 -1.37 -3.48
CA ILE A 492 -20.28 -1.18 -2.20
C ILE A 492 -18.85 -0.76 -2.50
N LYS A 493 -18.50 0.45 -2.09
CA LYS A 493 -17.23 1.08 -2.50
C LYS A 493 -16.09 0.90 -1.50
N ASN A 494 -16.40 0.52 -0.26
CA ASN A 494 -15.40 0.39 0.79
C ASN A 494 -15.77 -0.67 1.84
N ARG A 495 -14.78 -1.06 2.65
CA ARG A 495 -14.91 -2.12 3.66
C ARG A 495 -15.83 -1.77 4.82
N GLU A 496 -15.93 -0.50 5.18
CA GLU A 496 -16.79 -0.06 6.28
C GLU A 496 -18.26 -0.24 5.92
N GLU A 497 -18.63 0.18 4.71
CA GLU A 497 -19.95 -0.03 4.13
C GLU A 497 -20.27 -1.53 4.04
N PHE A 498 -19.33 -2.35 3.55
CA PHE A 498 -19.49 -3.81 3.50
C PHE A 498 -19.76 -4.41 4.90
N LYS A 499 -19.01 -4.00 5.92
CA LYS A 499 -19.20 -4.48 7.30
C LYS A 499 -20.55 -4.05 7.86
N LYS A 500 -20.92 -2.78 7.69
CA LYS A 500 -22.20 -2.24 8.17
C LYS A 500 -23.38 -2.99 7.55
N LEU A 501 -23.35 -3.22 6.24
CA LEU A 501 -24.40 -3.95 5.54
C LEU A 501 -24.46 -5.43 5.92
N SER A 502 -23.29 -6.08 6.09
CA SER A 502 -23.23 -7.46 6.57
C SER A 502 -23.87 -7.61 7.95
N LEU A 503 -23.63 -6.65 8.84
CA LEU A 503 -24.23 -6.61 10.17
C LEU A 503 -25.73 -6.35 10.11
N ASP A 504 -26.16 -5.37 9.31
CA ASP A 504 -27.59 -5.06 9.12
C ASP A 504 -28.39 -6.28 8.65
N ILE A 505 -27.85 -7.00 7.66
CA ILE A 505 -28.45 -8.25 7.15
C ILE A 505 -28.51 -9.30 8.26
N PHE A 506 -27.44 -9.47 9.02
CA PHE A 506 -27.35 -10.45 10.08
C PHE A 506 -28.36 -10.18 11.19
N GLU A 507 -28.39 -8.96 11.72
CA GLU A 507 -29.25 -8.56 12.84
C GLU A 507 -30.73 -8.70 12.48
N LYS A 508 -31.13 -8.18 11.31
CA LYS A 508 -32.53 -8.14 10.87
C LYS A 508 -33.09 -9.46 10.34
N SER A 509 -32.26 -10.48 10.17
CA SER A 509 -32.69 -11.75 9.56
C SER A 509 -32.58 -12.90 10.55
N ASP A 510 -33.68 -13.59 10.81
CA ASP A 510 -33.67 -14.85 11.58
C ASP A 510 -33.20 -16.04 10.74
N LYS A 511 -33.28 -15.92 9.41
CA LYS A 511 -32.80 -16.92 8.45
C LYS A 511 -31.81 -16.27 7.50
N LEU A 512 -30.64 -16.88 7.35
CA LEU A 512 -29.61 -16.47 6.39
C LEU A 512 -29.37 -17.60 5.40
N CYS A 513 -29.39 -17.27 4.10
CA CYS A 513 -29.04 -18.18 3.02
C CYS A 513 -27.72 -17.71 2.42
N MET A 514 -26.71 -18.58 2.40
CA MET A 514 -25.32 -18.16 2.19
C MET A 514 -24.59 -19.10 1.24
N ILE A 515 -23.85 -18.55 0.28
CA ILE A 515 -22.85 -19.29 -0.49
C ILE A 515 -21.48 -18.69 -0.21
N ALA A 516 -20.59 -19.51 0.36
CA ALA A 516 -19.27 -19.10 0.81
C ALA A 516 -18.23 -20.21 0.56
N GLU A 517 -16.96 -19.93 0.83
CA GLU A 517 -15.88 -20.84 0.43
C GLU A 517 -15.77 -21.98 1.40
N THR A 518 -15.62 -21.57 2.65
CA THR A 518 -15.44 -22.39 3.84
C THR A 518 -16.49 -22.05 4.90
N GLY A 519 -17.18 -20.89 4.79
CA GLY A 519 -18.08 -20.39 5.84
C GLY A 519 -17.36 -19.71 7.02
N GLU A 520 -16.05 -19.51 6.93
CA GLU A 520 -15.19 -19.05 8.05
C GLU A 520 -15.67 -17.76 8.72
N PHE A 521 -16.30 -16.84 7.99
CA PHE A 521 -16.79 -15.58 8.56
C PHE A 521 -17.81 -15.81 9.69
N LEU A 522 -18.56 -16.91 9.69
CA LEU A 522 -19.47 -17.32 10.77
C LEU A 522 -18.73 -17.81 12.02
N THR A 523 -17.44 -18.09 11.92
CA THR A 523 -16.59 -18.59 13.03
C THR A 523 -15.64 -17.52 13.56
N THR A 524 -15.56 -16.35 12.90
CA THR A 524 -14.69 -15.23 13.27
C THR A 524 -15.52 -14.01 13.69
N LEU A 525 -16.36 -14.22 14.71
CA LEU A 525 -17.44 -13.31 15.09
C LEU A 525 -16.95 -11.92 15.52
N GLU A 526 -15.81 -11.86 16.21
CA GLU A 526 -15.30 -10.61 16.75
C GLU A 526 -14.90 -9.63 15.64
N LYS A 527 -14.61 -10.12 14.43
CA LYS A 527 -14.26 -9.27 13.27
C LYS A 527 -15.43 -8.39 12.81
N PHE A 528 -16.65 -8.78 13.15
CA PHE A 528 -17.88 -8.06 12.84
C PHE A 528 -18.50 -7.42 14.08
N GLY A 529 -17.89 -7.56 15.27
CA GLY A 529 -18.48 -7.06 16.52
C GLY A 529 -19.65 -7.91 17.04
N LEU A 530 -19.79 -9.14 16.53
CA LEU A 530 -20.80 -10.10 16.98
C LEU A 530 -20.25 -11.01 18.07
N LYS A 531 -21.14 -11.52 18.92
CA LYS A 531 -20.86 -12.52 19.95
C LYS A 531 -21.49 -13.86 19.57
N LYS A 532 -21.05 -14.95 20.21
CA LYS A 532 -21.60 -16.29 19.95
C LYS A 532 -23.11 -16.34 20.22
N GLU A 533 -23.57 -15.60 21.21
CA GLU A 533 -24.96 -15.56 21.65
C GLU A 533 -25.90 -15.01 20.57
N ASP A 534 -25.42 -14.11 19.71
CA ASP A 534 -26.21 -13.49 18.65
C ASP A 534 -26.70 -14.51 17.60
N PHE A 535 -26.06 -15.68 17.54
CA PHE A 535 -26.37 -16.76 16.61
C PHE A 535 -27.43 -17.74 17.13
N LYS A 536 -27.76 -17.73 18.42
CA LYS A 536 -28.75 -18.64 19.06
C LYS A 536 -30.11 -18.61 18.40
N LYS A 537 -30.49 -17.47 17.83
CA LYS A 537 -31.79 -17.29 17.15
C LYS A 537 -31.73 -17.52 15.65
N LYS A 538 -30.53 -17.70 15.08
CA LYS A 538 -30.29 -17.68 13.63
C LYS A 538 -30.37 -19.08 13.03
N LYS A 539 -31.16 -19.22 11.97
CA LYS A 539 -31.18 -20.39 11.08
C LYS A 539 -30.27 -20.09 9.88
N ILE A 540 -29.26 -20.91 9.67
CA ILE A 540 -28.29 -20.73 8.59
C ILE A 540 -28.46 -21.87 7.58
N ILE A 541 -28.60 -21.53 6.30
CA ILE A 541 -28.46 -22.46 5.19
C ILE A 541 -27.19 -22.08 4.42
N LEU A 542 -26.19 -22.95 4.43
CA LEU A 542 -24.83 -22.65 3.99
C LEU A 542 -24.40 -23.61 2.86
N GLY A 543 -24.24 -23.06 1.66
CA GLY A 543 -23.50 -23.70 0.57
C GLY A 543 -22.01 -23.40 0.70
N VAL A 544 -21.19 -24.43 0.84
CA VAL A 544 -19.72 -24.33 0.90
C VAL A 544 -19.05 -25.28 -0.07
N SER A 545 -17.79 -25.02 -0.43
CA SER A 545 -17.09 -25.91 -1.36
C SER A 545 -16.92 -27.29 -0.72
N HIS A 546 -17.11 -28.35 -1.50
CA HIS A 546 -16.83 -29.72 -1.07
C HIS A 546 -15.35 -29.86 -0.65
N PRO A 547 -15.03 -30.21 0.62
CA PRO A 547 -13.65 -30.29 1.09
C PRO A 547 -12.80 -31.29 0.30
N GLU A 548 -13.39 -32.42 -0.11
CA GLU A 548 -12.68 -33.45 -0.87
C GLU A 548 -12.39 -33.05 -2.32
N ASN A 549 -13.15 -32.11 -2.88
CA ASN A 549 -12.90 -31.57 -4.23
C ASN A 549 -11.88 -30.42 -4.18
N GLN A 550 -11.26 -30.17 -3.03
CA GLN A 550 -10.10 -29.31 -2.88
C GLN A 550 -8.83 -30.18 -2.86
N PRO A 551 -7.70 -29.70 -3.39
CA PRO A 551 -6.51 -30.54 -3.43
C PRO A 551 -6.03 -30.94 -2.04
N LYS A 552 -5.74 -32.24 -1.92
CA LYS A 552 -5.29 -32.87 -0.68
C LYS A 552 -4.02 -32.21 -0.14
N ASP A 553 -3.17 -31.72 -1.03
CA ASP A 553 -1.92 -31.06 -0.66
C ASP A 553 -2.07 -29.59 -0.29
N SER A 554 -3.26 -29.00 -0.43
CA SER A 554 -3.49 -27.60 -0.10
C SER A 554 -3.99 -27.42 1.34
N PHE A 555 -3.49 -26.39 2.02
CA PHE A 555 -4.03 -25.94 3.30
C PHE A 555 -5.53 -25.59 3.24
N HIS A 556 -6.09 -25.29 2.05
CA HIS A 556 -7.52 -25.03 1.88
C HIS A 556 -8.41 -26.21 2.28
N LYS A 557 -8.00 -27.46 1.97
CA LYS A 557 -8.76 -28.66 2.35
C LYS A 557 -8.87 -28.74 3.87
N TYR A 558 -7.72 -28.77 4.55
CA TYR A 558 -7.65 -28.86 6.00
C TYR A 558 -8.31 -27.66 6.70
N ARG A 559 -8.18 -26.46 6.13
CA ARG A 559 -8.90 -25.27 6.62
C ARG A 559 -10.41 -25.45 6.47
N SER A 560 -10.89 -25.90 5.32
CA SER A 560 -12.33 -26.13 5.09
C SER A 560 -12.89 -27.15 6.08
N GLU A 561 -12.19 -28.27 6.28
CA GLU A 561 -12.54 -29.28 7.29
C GLU A 561 -12.54 -28.71 8.71
N SER A 562 -11.52 -27.94 9.08
CA SER A 562 -11.42 -27.29 10.40
C SER A 562 -12.55 -26.29 10.63
N ILE A 563 -12.90 -25.49 9.62
CA ILE A 563 -13.99 -24.53 9.71
C ILE A 563 -15.34 -25.25 9.80
N LEU A 564 -15.56 -26.32 9.05
CA LEU A 564 -16.78 -27.12 9.14
C LEU A 564 -17.00 -27.68 10.54
N LYS A 565 -15.95 -28.20 11.18
CA LYS A 565 -16.01 -28.65 12.59
C LYS A 565 -16.38 -27.49 13.53
N LYS A 566 -15.71 -26.33 13.37
CA LYS A 566 -16.03 -25.12 14.16
C LYS A 566 -17.46 -24.63 13.96
N LEU A 567 -18.02 -24.78 12.76
CA LEU A 567 -19.41 -24.40 12.48
C LEU A 567 -20.41 -25.32 13.19
N GLU A 568 -20.08 -26.59 13.42
CA GLU A 568 -20.92 -27.51 14.18
C GLU A 568 -20.97 -27.16 15.67
N GLU A 569 -19.88 -26.60 16.21
CA GLU A 569 -19.78 -26.14 17.59
C GLU A 569 -20.48 -24.78 17.85
N MET A 570 -20.92 -24.10 16.80
CA MET A 570 -21.54 -22.78 16.91
C MET A 570 -23.00 -22.89 17.35
N PRO A 571 -23.47 -22.00 18.24
CA PRO A 571 -24.80 -22.12 18.84
C PRO A 571 -25.87 -21.57 17.89
N PHE A 572 -26.02 -22.12 16.69
CA PHE A 572 -27.08 -21.73 15.77
C PHE A 572 -28.43 -22.33 16.19
N LYS A 573 -29.54 -21.65 15.87
CA LYS A 573 -30.88 -22.27 16.00
C LYS A 573 -31.00 -23.51 15.11
N LYS A 574 -30.42 -23.44 13.91
CA LYS A 574 -30.29 -24.55 12.96
C LYS A 574 -29.18 -24.22 11.97
N LEU A 575 -28.28 -25.16 11.71
CA LEU A 575 -27.35 -25.11 10.60
C LEU A 575 -27.71 -26.21 9.59
N SER A 576 -27.95 -25.81 8.35
CA SER A 576 -28.10 -26.75 7.23
C SER A 576 -27.01 -26.44 6.22
N LYS A 577 -26.19 -27.44 5.89
CA LYS A 577 -25.08 -27.28 4.96
C LYS A 577 -25.27 -28.17 3.75
N PHE A 578 -24.83 -27.69 2.60
CA PHE A 578 -24.71 -28.48 1.38
C PHE A 578 -23.39 -28.15 0.70
N PHE A 579 -22.88 -29.10 -0.06
CA PHE A 579 -21.56 -28.99 -0.67
C PHE A 579 -21.70 -28.70 -2.16
N ILE A 580 -21.21 -27.54 -2.57
CA ILE A 580 -21.14 -27.20 -3.99
C ILE A 580 -19.76 -27.56 -4.55
N PRO A 581 -19.69 -28.00 -5.82
CA PRO A 581 -18.44 -28.06 -6.56
C PRO A 581 -17.74 -26.70 -6.50
N TRP A 582 -16.41 -26.73 -6.52
CA TRP A 582 -15.61 -25.51 -6.43
C TRP A 582 -15.89 -24.55 -7.59
N GLU A 583 -16.17 -25.12 -8.76
CA GLU A 583 -16.49 -24.45 -10.02
C GLU A 583 -17.72 -23.55 -9.88
N GLU A 584 -18.69 -23.97 -9.08
CA GLU A 584 -19.95 -23.27 -8.80
C GLU A 584 -19.78 -22.22 -7.69
N ASN A 585 -18.66 -22.24 -6.96
CA ASN A 585 -18.36 -21.30 -5.88
C ASN A 585 -17.78 -19.96 -6.38
N CYS A 586 -18.04 -19.61 -7.64
CA CYS A 586 -17.82 -18.28 -8.16
C CYS A 586 -18.92 -17.30 -7.72
N HIS A 587 -20.12 -17.78 -7.40
CA HIS A 587 -21.23 -16.97 -6.91
C HIS A 587 -21.20 -16.92 -5.38
N ARG A 588 -20.94 -15.73 -4.83
CA ARG A 588 -20.89 -15.52 -3.39
C ARG A 588 -22.08 -14.69 -2.99
N MET A 589 -22.78 -15.12 -1.94
CA MET A 589 -23.96 -14.40 -1.49
C MET A 589 -24.23 -14.58 0.00
N THR A 590 -24.80 -13.54 0.59
CA THR A 590 -25.36 -13.51 1.93
C THR A 590 -26.76 -12.91 1.82
N LEU A 591 -27.80 -13.73 1.91
CA LEU A 591 -29.17 -13.32 1.67
C LEU A 591 -29.95 -13.33 2.98
N GLY A 592 -30.47 -12.17 3.37
CA GLY A 592 -31.34 -11.98 4.52
C GLY A 592 -32.81 -11.89 4.16
N LYS A 593 -33.60 -11.32 5.07
CA LYS A 593 -35.05 -11.11 4.86
C LYS A 593 -35.30 -10.11 3.73
N GLU A 594 -34.78 -8.90 3.87
CA GLU A 594 -35.10 -7.74 3.01
C GLU A 594 -33.92 -7.28 2.14
N LYS A 595 -32.69 -7.62 2.54
CA LYS A 595 -31.46 -7.26 1.83
C LYS A 595 -30.58 -8.49 1.59
N GLY A 596 -29.71 -8.38 0.60
CA GLY A 596 -28.63 -9.33 0.37
C GLY A 596 -27.34 -8.67 -0.09
N LEU A 597 -26.26 -9.41 0.05
CA LEU A 597 -24.97 -9.09 -0.57
C LEU A 597 -24.67 -10.15 -1.62
N TYR A 598 -24.23 -9.70 -2.79
CA TYR A 598 -23.79 -10.58 -3.86
C TYR A 598 -22.46 -10.09 -4.44
N PHE A 599 -21.59 -11.04 -4.76
CA PHE A 599 -20.45 -10.78 -5.62
C PHE A 599 -20.07 -12.01 -6.42
N TYR A 600 -19.57 -11.75 -7.62
CA TYR A 600 -19.01 -12.78 -8.48
C TYR A 600 -17.49 -12.77 -8.37
N ARG A 601 -16.91 -13.95 -8.12
CA ARG A 601 -15.46 -14.13 -7.99
C ARG A 601 -15.00 -15.38 -8.74
N LYS A 602 -14.78 -15.25 -10.05
CA LYS A 602 -14.10 -16.28 -10.84
C LYS A 602 -12.63 -16.40 -10.42
N ASN A 603 -12.09 -17.61 -10.39
CA ASN A 603 -10.64 -17.88 -10.33
C ASN A 603 -9.86 -17.26 -9.14
N LYS A 604 -10.49 -17.11 -7.97
CA LYS A 604 -9.83 -16.56 -6.75
C LYS A 604 -9.22 -15.15 -6.93
N SER A 605 -9.76 -14.32 -7.82
CA SER A 605 -9.34 -12.92 -7.99
C SER A 605 -9.15 -12.22 -6.64
N THR A 606 -8.08 -11.44 -6.45
CA THR A 606 -7.91 -10.61 -5.24
C THR A 606 -8.81 -9.37 -5.28
N LYS A 607 -9.47 -9.14 -6.41
CA LYS A 607 -10.39 -8.03 -6.65
C LYS A 607 -11.80 -8.55 -6.86
N PHE A 608 -12.81 -7.92 -6.27
CA PHE A 608 -14.19 -8.19 -6.62
C PHE A 608 -15.09 -6.99 -6.44
N CYS A 609 -16.22 -7.00 -7.15
CA CYS A 609 -17.25 -6.00 -7.04
C CYS A 609 -18.39 -6.58 -6.20
N VAL A 610 -18.70 -5.96 -5.05
CA VAL A 610 -19.85 -6.36 -4.22
C VAL A 610 -20.99 -5.39 -4.46
N VAL A 611 -22.17 -5.98 -4.59
CA VAL A 611 -23.43 -5.25 -4.69
C VAL A 611 -24.35 -5.60 -3.52
N GLU A 612 -25.03 -4.58 -3.03
CA GLU A 612 -26.24 -4.72 -2.22
C GLU A 612 -27.43 -4.91 -3.16
N VAL A 613 -28.27 -5.90 -2.83
CA VAL A 613 -29.47 -6.30 -3.58
C VAL A 613 -30.69 -6.25 -2.68
N GLU A 614 -31.83 -5.82 -3.23
CA GLU A 614 -33.11 -5.68 -2.54
C GLU A 614 -34.28 -6.01 -3.49
N GLY A 615 -35.50 -6.12 -2.95
CA GLY A 615 -36.72 -6.28 -3.77
C GLY A 615 -36.67 -7.48 -4.71
N GLU A 616 -36.99 -7.27 -5.99
CA GLU A 616 -37.03 -8.33 -7.00
C GLU A 616 -35.65 -8.97 -7.25
N ASP A 617 -34.56 -8.19 -7.19
CA ASP A 617 -33.20 -8.72 -7.38
C ASP A 617 -32.81 -9.68 -6.24
N LEU A 618 -33.25 -9.39 -5.01
CA LEU A 618 -33.07 -10.31 -3.87
C LEU A 618 -33.90 -11.58 -4.04
N LYS A 619 -35.13 -11.48 -4.57
CA LYS A 619 -36.00 -12.63 -4.83
C LYS A 619 -35.37 -13.56 -5.88
N ASN A 620 -34.86 -13.00 -6.98
CA ASN A 620 -34.15 -13.75 -8.02
C ASN A 620 -32.92 -14.48 -7.46
N LEU A 621 -32.15 -13.82 -6.59
CA LEU A 621 -31.00 -14.46 -5.94
C LEU A 621 -31.40 -15.56 -4.95
N LYS A 622 -32.52 -15.42 -4.24
CA LYS A 622 -33.05 -16.49 -3.38
C LYS A 622 -33.53 -17.69 -4.18
N GLU A 623 -34.16 -17.45 -5.33
CA GLU A 623 -34.56 -18.51 -6.25
C GLU A 623 -33.33 -19.26 -6.79
N TYR A 624 -32.33 -18.52 -7.25
CA TYR A 624 -31.05 -19.11 -7.66
C TYR A 624 -30.39 -19.92 -6.54
N PHE A 625 -30.36 -19.38 -5.31
CA PHE A 625 -29.86 -20.09 -4.14
C PHE A 625 -30.60 -21.43 -3.93
N ASN A 626 -31.94 -21.43 -4.04
CA ASN A 626 -32.74 -22.64 -3.87
C ASN A 626 -32.48 -23.67 -4.98
N ILE A 627 -32.27 -23.23 -6.22
CA ILE A 627 -31.89 -24.11 -7.34
C ILE A 627 -30.56 -24.80 -7.03
N ILE A 628 -29.55 -24.03 -6.61
CA ILE A 628 -28.23 -24.55 -6.24
C ILE A 628 -28.33 -25.50 -5.04
N ALA A 629 -29.08 -25.13 -4.01
CA ALA A 629 -29.30 -25.96 -2.83
C ALA A 629 -30.05 -27.26 -3.15
N LYS A 630 -31.01 -27.24 -4.08
CA LYS A 630 -31.72 -28.45 -4.54
C LYS A 630 -30.81 -29.34 -5.36
N LYS A 631 -30.02 -28.75 -6.27
CA LYS A 631 -29.07 -29.47 -7.15
C LYS A 631 -27.99 -30.21 -6.35
N TYR A 632 -27.48 -29.59 -5.28
CA TYR A 632 -26.33 -30.09 -4.53
C TYR A 632 -26.63 -30.51 -3.08
N GLY A 633 -27.86 -30.34 -2.62
CA GLY A 633 -28.31 -30.76 -1.28
C GLY A 633 -28.57 -32.25 -1.16
N THR A 634 -28.59 -32.98 -2.27
CA THR A 634 -28.74 -34.44 -2.34
C THR A 634 -27.45 -35.08 -2.85
N VAL A 635 -26.50 -35.34 -1.95
CA VAL A 635 -25.41 -36.30 -2.20
C VAL A 635 -25.50 -37.40 -1.12
N PRO A 636 -25.38 -38.69 -1.49
CA PRO A 636 -25.91 -39.83 -0.73
C PRO A 636 -25.11 -40.09 0.55
N GLY A 637 -25.80 -40.34 1.68
CA GLY A 637 -25.16 -40.84 2.90
C GLY A 637 -25.78 -40.41 4.24
N CYS A 638 -26.59 -39.35 4.28
CA CYS A 638 -27.36 -39.01 5.48
C CYS A 638 -28.77 -39.59 5.39
N VAL A 639 -28.94 -40.77 5.99
CA VAL A 639 -30.24 -41.37 6.27
C VAL A 639 -31.05 -40.38 7.11
N ILE A 640 -32.15 -39.88 6.57
CA ILE A 640 -33.26 -39.40 7.39
C ILE A 640 -34.01 -40.67 7.82
N ARG A 641 -33.89 -41.02 9.09
CA ARG A 641 -34.92 -41.74 9.83
C ARG A 641 -35.36 -40.85 10.97
#